data_AF-A0AAC8QP55-F1
#
_entry.id   AF-A0AAC8QP55-F1
#
_cell.length_a   1.000
_cell.length_b   1.000
_cell.length_c   1.000
_cell.angle_alpha   90.00
_cell.angle_beta   90.00
_cell.angle_gamma   90.00
#
_symmetry.space_group_name_H-M   'P 1'
#
loop_
_entity.id
_entity.type
_entity.pdbx_description
1 polymer ?
#
loop_
_entity_poly.entity_id
_entity_poly.type
_entity_poly.pdbx_seq_one_letter_code
_entity_poly.pdbx_strand_id
1 'polypeptide(L)'
;MITTDEVRFAEWQIWPQLRILLHRGKPVKISARAFDVLVVLVRADGKAVSKASLLTQVWGNEIVEENNLQAQISALRRLLGRDRHLLVTEFGCGYRFNIAGVPLQASSDPEITTPVAIPFLSSILGRDQAVQEVCDLLTHHPMVTITGSGGVGKTRLAWEVVNILHPHFPDGFCVVELAHITDAASVLSVFSQALHLPLSGVQHDADLRQQLVRRQCLLLIDNCEHVTSELEPLITLLLRLAPRIKLLLTSQVALQITGEQQYLLPPLQVPQETGSDNAALMSFASVRLFIERVQANQHDFHPSERELALIGELCRHLDGLPLAIELAASRLPFMSIREIYNRLEDRFPLLSNTHGSLEPRHQKIVTTLEWTYQLLNAREQRLFRTLGIFTDTFSVESVSDFLRTNNNHRWQVIDDLQRLLSLSLIQVSSQIPVTRFRLLETMRQFACAKLREQDEYTALAADFAHYNKVRVEQAQNDWLSLPTEQWRERYRPGLNDLRSVLQQTLVEGHDASTGVAILQAMTPFWIEYSLYDECQRHISPLLYEPGARVELTLHQRMHLCAAAGKASTWAKGPTSETHSAWQTALALAEKLDDNETRLQAHYGLWLYCLRSGGLETAREHAQSMCELAREINDAQAHAAGLRILGVSLHFLGQHSEGRHYLLQSLAWYEQEKMSHSFRFGLDQETAGMAFLSRLLWVQGEYKAAKQMAWRGVKKAARLQHACSLCCALAEGACMTAALERHPRWVVRAANWLVQLAAKHDLYFWKTYGELFLVWAQQFRHTAVSQTTLFSSLRAMGLDWQYSPLLSEIDVGLAQQSASREQENWCAPELMRLYAMQLSPPEQRLALTQALDKARQQQAYGWALRIAYSLATAQAQSGENDAAMQLLQEALQDVDASDRATDVKNALPLCARIER
;
A
#
# COMPACT_ATOMS: atom_id res chain seq x y z
N MET A 1 -6.25 0.45 48.94
CA MET A 1 -4.95 0.54 49.64
C MET A 1 -4.51 -0.88 49.97
N ILE A 2 -3.47 -1.37 49.30
CA ILE A 2 -2.87 -2.69 49.56
C ILE A 2 -1.39 -2.40 49.79
N THR A 3 -0.96 -2.44 51.05
CA THR A 3 0.44 -2.26 51.43
C THR A 3 1.18 -3.58 51.22
N THR A 4 2.15 -3.58 50.31
CA THR A 4 3.12 -4.65 50.11
C THR A 4 4.23 -4.52 51.14
N ASP A 5 3.97 -4.91 52.39
CA ASP A 5 4.96 -4.81 53.46
C ASP A 5 6.11 -5.81 53.22
N GLU A 6 7.18 -5.31 52.62
CA GLU A 6 8.50 -5.95 52.56
C GLU A 6 9.07 -6.00 53.98
N VAL A 7 9.52 -7.18 54.42
CA VAL A 7 10.27 -7.31 55.68
C VAL A 7 11.72 -7.59 55.37
N ARG A 8 12.62 -6.72 55.84
CA ARG A 8 14.07 -6.87 55.71
C ARG A 8 14.69 -7.27 57.04
N PHE A 9 15.56 -8.28 57.02
CA PHE A 9 16.38 -8.66 58.18
C PHE A 9 17.76 -9.11 57.72
N ALA A 10 18.82 -8.60 58.35
CA ALA A 10 20.19 -8.80 57.87
C ALA A 10 20.30 -8.53 56.35
N GLU A 11 20.80 -9.49 55.57
CA GLU A 11 20.89 -9.41 54.11
C GLU A 11 19.72 -10.11 53.38
N TRP A 12 18.63 -10.39 54.11
CA TRP A 12 17.44 -11.07 53.59
C TRP A 12 16.27 -10.11 53.38
N GLN A 13 15.51 -10.36 52.32
CA GLN A 13 14.27 -9.66 52.02
C GLN A 13 13.18 -10.69 51.79
N ILE A 14 12.08 -10.59 52.54
CA ILE A 14 10.92 -11.46 52.37
C ILE A 14 9.71 -10.62 51.95
N TRP A 15 9.01 -11.08 50.91
CA TRP A 15 7.70 -10.58 50.50
C TRP A 15 6.67 -11.67 50.75
N PRO A 16 5.99 -11.68 51.91
CA PRO A 16 5.08 -12.74 52.29
C PRO A 16 3.94 -12.95 51.28
N GLN A 17 3.40 -11.86 50.71
CA GLN A 17 2.30 -11.92 49.74
C GLN A 17 2.74 -12.46 48.37
N LEU A 18 3.98 -12.19 47.96
CA LEU A 18 4.54 -12.65 46.70
C LEU A 18 5.22 -14.02 46.81
N ARG A 19 5.35 -14.56 48.03
CA ARG A 19 6.09 -15.77 48.36
C ARG A 19 7.55 -15.75 47.89
N ILE A 20 8.18 -14.58 47.89
CA ILE A 20 9.58 -14.38 47.48
C ILE A 20 10.46 -14.22 48.72
N LEU A 21 11.56 -14.96 48.74
CA LEU A 21 12.66 -14.79 49.69
C LEU A 21 13.94 -14.51 48.90
N LEU A 22 14.53 -13.33 49.11
CA LEU A 22 15.82 -12.95 48.53
C LEU A 22 16.91 -12.93 49.62
N HIS A 23 18.13 -13.30 49.24
CA HIS A 23 19.34 -13.05 50.02
C HIS A 23 20.32 -12.28 49.15
N ARG A 24 20.73 -11.08 49.57
CA ARG A 24 21.54 -10.13 48.78
C ARG A 24 20.94 -9.87 47.38
N GLY A 25 19.62 -9.70 47.32
CA GLY A 25 18.87 -9.45 46.08
C GLY A 25 18.71 -10.66 45.15
N LYS A 26 19.16 -11.87 45.52
CA LYS A 26 18.99 -13.09 44.71
C LYS A 26 17.93 -14.04 45.29
N PRO A 27 17.04 -14.60 44.47
CA PRO A 27 15.98 -15.49 44.94
C PRO A 27 16.52 -16.80 45.47
N VAL A 28 16.08 -17.17 46.67
CA VAL A 28 16.49 -18.39 47.37
C VAL A 28 15.38 -19.42 47.30
N LYS A 29 15.71 -20.63 46.85
CA LYS A 29 14.76 -21.75 46.81
C LYS A 29 14.45 -22.24 48.22
N ILE A 30 13.18 -22.18 48.60
CA ILE A 30 12.64 -22.62 49.90
C ILE A 30 11.33 -23.39 49.66
N SER A 31 11.07 -24.43 50.46
CA SER A 31 9.82 -25.18 50.36
C SER A 31 8.65 -24.31 50.80
N ALA A 32 7.45 -24.54 50.24
CA ALA A 32 6.26 -23.76 50.57
C ALA A 32 5.98 -23.75 52.09
N ARG A 33 6.08 -24.92 52.75
CA ARG A 33 5.84 -25.05 54.18
C ARG A 33 6.92 -24.39 55.05
N ALA A 34 8.20 -24.47 54.66
CA ALA A 34 9.25 -23.76 55.39
C ALA A 34 9.09 -22.24 55.25
N PHE A 35 8.66 -21.75 54.07
CA PHE A 35 8.34 -20.34 53.85
C PHE A 35 7.21 -19.87 54.76
N ASP A 36 6.13 -20.65 54.87
CA ASP A 36 4.99 -20.30 55.73
C ASP A 36 5.39 -20.22 57.21
N VAL A 37 6.21 -21.17 57.70
CA VAL A 37 6.77 -21.13 59.05
C VAL A 37 7.62 -19.88 59.26
N LEU A 38 8.46 -19.51 58.29
CA LEU A 38 9.29 -18.30 58.36
C LEU A 38 8.43 -17.03 58.40
N VAL A 39 7.37 -16.94 57.60
CA VAL A 39 6.45 -15.78 57.59
C VAL A 39 5.78 -15.62 58.95
N VAL A 40 5.29 -16.70 59.58
CA VAL A 40 4.67 -16.62 60.91
C VAL A 40 5.67 -16.13 61.95
N LEU A 41 6.90 -16.65 61.92
CA LEU A 41 7.95 -16.27 62.86
C LEU A 41 8.45 -14.84 62.67
N VAL A 42 8.58 -14.38 61.43
CA VAL A 42 8.96 -12.99 61.11
C VAL A 42 7.86 -12.01 61.51
N ARG A 43 6.58 -12.36 61.28
CA ARG A 43 5.43 -11.53 61.70
C ARG A 43 5.24 -11.47 63.22
N ALA A 44 5.78 -12.43 63.96
CA ALA A 44 5.75 -12.40 65.42
C ALA A 44 6.70 -11.33 66.01
N ASP A 45 7.50 -10.67 65.17
CA ASP A 45 8.31 -9.49 65.50
C ASP A 45 9.12 -9.65 66.80
N GLY A 46 9.94 -10.71 66.84
CA GLY A 46 10.78 -10.99 68.00
C GLY A 46 10.07 -11.62 69.19
N LYS A 47 8.78 -11.99 69.13
CA LYS A 47 8.09 -12.77 70.18
C LYS A 47 8.21 -14.28 69.95
N ALA A 48 8.24 -15.07 71.02
CA ALA A 48 8.26 -16.53 70.92
C ALA A 48 6.88 -17.08 70.52
N VAL A 49 6.85 -17.96 69.52
CA VAL A 49 5.64 -18.62 69.02
C VAL A 49 5.67 -20.09 69.43
N SER A 50 4.62 -20.54 70.11
CA SER A 50 4.51 -21.93 70.58
C SER A 50 4.39 -22.93 69.43
N LYS A 51 4.85 -24.17 69.65
CA LYS A 51 4.80 -25.23 68.64
C LYS A 51 3.36 -25.52 68.19
N ALA A 52 2.40 -25.52 69.12
CA ALA A 52 0.98 -25.71 68.83
C ALA A 52 0.46 -24.58 67.91
N SER A 53 0.83 -23.32 68.17
CA SER A 53 0.41 -22.19 67.32
C SER A 53 1.01 -22.25 65.92
N LEU A 54 2.27 -22.69 65.77
CA LEU A 54 2.88 -22.88 64.45
C LEU A 54 2.21 -24.00 63.66
N LEU A 55 1.90 -25.11 64.32
CA LEU A 55 1.17 -26.23 63.71
C LEU A 55 -0.20 -25.78 63.22
N THR A 56 -0.97 -25.08 64.05
CA THR A 56 -2.31 -24.59 63.67
C THR A 56 -2.26 -23.53 62.57
N GLN A 57 -1.36 -22.55 62.63
CA GLN A 57 -1.35 -21.45 61.64
C GLN A 57 -0.81 -21.88 60.27
N VAL A 58 0.13 -22.84 60.22
CA VAL A 58 0.71 -23.29 58.96
C VAL A 58 -0.05 -24.49 58.39
N TRP A 59 -0.49 -25.44 59.22
CA TRP A 59 -1.13 -26.68 58.78
C TRP A 59 -2.65 -26.75 59.05
N GLY A 60 -3.23 -25.79 59.79
CA GLY A 60 -4.68 -25.72 60.00
C GLY A 60 -5.23 -26.94 60.74
N ASN A 61 -6.17 -27.66 60.11
CA ASN A 61 -6.83 -28.87 60.64
C ASN A 61 -6.15 -30.19 60.21
N GLU A 62 -5.01 -30.15 59.52
CA GLU A 62 -4.27 -31.37 59.17
C GLU A 62 -3.59 -31.94 60.44
N ILE A 63 -3.83 -33.22 60.75
CA ILE A 63 -3.17 -33.91 61.88
C ILE A 63 -1.71 -34.19 61.47
N VAL A 64 -0.77 -33.37 61.96
CA VAL A 64 0.65 -33.47 61.64
C VAL A 64 1.45 -33.81 62.90
N GLU A 65 2.30 -34.82 62.82
CA GLU A 65 3.22 -35.18 63.91
C GLU A 65 4.27 -34.08 64.15
N GLU A 66 4.63 -33.87 65.43
CA GLU A 66 5.56 -32.82 65.87
C GLU A 66 6.94 -32.89 65.19
N ASN A 67 7.33 -34.08 64.70
CA ASN A 67 8.54 -34.35 63.93
C ASN A 67 8.61 -33.55 62.62
N ASN A 68 7.48 -33.25 61.98
CA ASN A 68 7.47 -32.51 60.70
C ASN A 68 7.80 -31.02 60.91
N LEU A 69 7.31 -30.41 62.00
CA LEU A 69 7.68 -29.04 62.36
C LEU A 69 9.19 -28.92 62.63
N GLN A 70 9.78 -29.89 63.33
CA GLN A 70 11.22 -29.92 63.59
C GLN A 70 12.04 -30.05 62.29
N ALA A 71 11.56 -30.80 61.30
CA ALA A 71 12.18 -30.91 59.98
C ALA A 71 12.19 -29.56 59.23
N GLN A 72 11.08 -28.80 59.25
CA GLN A 72 11.01 -27.48 58.61
C GLN A 72 11.90 -26.45 59.30
N ILE A 73 11.95 -26.43 60.64
CA ILE A 73 12.87 -25.57 61.40
C ILE A 73 14.34 -25.89 61.08
N SER A 74 14.67 -27.17 60.94
CA SER A 74 16.02 -27.60 60.56
C SER A 74 16.37 -27.22 59.12
N ALA A 75 15.40 -27.24 58.20
CA ALA A 75 15.57 -26.74 56.84
C ALA A 75 15.80 -25.22 56.81
N LEU A 76 15.04 -24.45 57.59
CA LEU A 76 15.22 -23.00 57.73
C LEU A 76 16.60 -22.64 58.30
N ARG A 77 17.08 -23.35 59.32
CA ARG A 77 18.42 -23.12 59.88
C ARG A 77 19.54 -23.39 58.87
N ARG A 78 19.38 -24.42 58.03
CA ARG A 78 20.33 -24.69 56.95
C ARG A 78 20.30 -23.59 55.90
N LEU A 79 19.10 -23.10 55.55
CA LEU A 79 18.91 -22.03 54.57
C LEU A 79 19.49 -20.70 55.03
N LEU A 80 19.31 -20.34 56.30
CA LEU A 80 19.84 -19.10 56.87
C LEU A 80 21.37 -19.14 57.08
N GLY A 81 22.00 -20.31 57.09
CA GLY A 81 23.46 -20.44 57.14
C GLY A 81 24.11 -19.70 58.32
N ARG A 82 24.83 -18.61 58.04
CA ARG A 82 25.49 -17.75 59.05
C ARG A 82 24.47 -17.00 59.93
N ASP A 83 23.29 -16.75 59.41
CA ASP A 83 22.18 -16.07 60.09
C ASP A 83 21.25 -17.03 60.84
N ARG A 84 21.62 -18.32 60.98
CA ARG A 84 20.82 -19.30 61.73
C ARG A 84 20.55 -18.90 63.19
N HIS A 85 21.39 -18.01 63.74
CA HIS A 85 21.27 -17.47 65.09
C HIS A 85 20.03 -16.56 65.25
N LEU A 86 19.47 -16.04 64.16
CA LEU A 86 18.22 -15.30 64.18
C LEU A 86 17.03 -16.19 64.61
N LEU A 87 17.11 -17.51 64.42
CA LEU A 87 16.06 -18.48 64.79
C LEU A 87 16.41 -19.28 66.05
N VAL A 88 15.88 -18.83 67.19
CA VAL A 88 16.17 -19.38 68.53
C VAL A 88 15.08 -20.37 68.96
N THR A 89 15.47 -21.50 69.56
CA THR A 89 14.53 -22.41 70.25
C THR A 89 14.47 -22.03 71.72
N GLU A 90 13.28 -21.73 72.23
CA GLU A 90 13.04 -21.46 73.64
C GLU A 90 12.43 -22.70 74.30
N PHE A 91 13.18 -23.29 75.24
CA PHE A 91 12.78 -24.52 75.93
C PHE A 91 11.45 -24.31 76.66
N GLY A 92 10.44 -25.10 76.30
CA GLY A 92 9.08 -24.99 76.85
C GLY A 92 8.15 -23.95 76.20
N CYS A 93 8.67 -23.01 75.41
CA CYS A 93 7.87 -21.89 74.84
C CYS A 93 7.77 -21.89 73.31
N GLY A 94 8.64 -22.60 72.57
CA GLY A 94 8.57 -22.73 71.12
C GLY A 94 9.76 -22.11 70.37
N TYR A 95 9.52 -21.30 69.33
CA TYR A 95 10.56 -20.70 68.49
C TYR A 95 10.40 -19.18 68.36
N ARG A 96 11.51 -18.45 68.29
CA ARG A 96 11.56 -16.98 68.19
C ARG A 96 12.49 -16.53 67.05
N PHE A 97 12.10 -15.47 66.33
CA PHE A 97 12.89 -14.88 65.26
C PHE A 97 13.29 -13.43 65.57
N ASN A 98 14.58 -13.15 65.74
CA ASN A 98 15.07 -11.85 66.19
C ASN A 98 15.39 -10.92 65.01
N ILE A 99 14.77 -9.74 64.96
CA ILE A 99 14.90 -8.77 63.84
C ILE A 99 15.72 -7.51 64.20
N ALA A 100 16.09 -7.28 65.48
CA ALA A 100 16.72 -6.02 65.91
C ALA A 100 18.21 -6.12 66.34
N GLY A 101 19.10 -5.40 65.62
CA GLY A 101 20.14 -4.51 66.17
C GLY A 101 21.62 -4.95 66.23
N VAL A 102 22.47 -4.36 65.38
CA VAL A 102 23.81 -3.78 65.74
C VAL A 102 24.06 -2.53 64.87
N PRO A 103 24.47 -1.36 65.43
CA PRO A 103 24.57 -0.08 64.72
C PRO A 103 25.92 0.10 64.02
N LEU A 104 25.91 0.60 62.77
CA LEU A 104 27.11 1.10 62.09
C LEU A 104 27.19 2.62 62.26
N GLN A 105 28.29 3.06 62.85
CA GLN A 105 28.67 4.45 63.07
C GLN A 105 28.81 5.21 61.75
N ALA A 106 28.51 6.51 61.85
CA ALA A 106 28.70 7.49 60.80
C ALA A 106 30.17 7.56 60.33
N SER A 107 30.35 7.52 59.02
CA SER A 107 31.49 8.13 58.34
C SER A 107 30.96 8.90 57.14
N SER A 108 31.22 10.20 57.18
CA SER A 108 30.97 11.24 56.20
C SER A 108 31.69 10.98 54.87
N ASP A 109 30.94 10.86 53.78
CA ASP A 109 31.00 11.73 52.59
C ASP A 109 29.86 11.34 51.63
N PRO A 110 29.19 12.29 50.95
CA PRO A 110 28.13 11.98 50.01
C PRO A 110 28.77 11.52 48.69
N GLU A 111 28.91 10.21 48.49
CA GLU A 111 29.04 9.67 47.14
C GLU A 111 27.73 9.96 46.40
N ILE A 112 27.82 10.85 45.40
CA ILE A 112 26.77 11.06 44.40
C ILE A 112 26.59 9.73 43.68
N THR A 113 25.59 8.94 44.08
CA THR A 113 25.13 7.81 43.29
C THR A 113 24.51 8.35 42.02
N THR A 114 25.24 8.25 40.90
CA THR A 114 24.72 8.49 39.56
C THR A 114 23.48 7.60 39.31
N PRO A 115 22.33 8.14 38.88
CA PRO A 115 21.17 7.33 38.56
C PRO A 115 21.46 6.48 37.31
N VAL A 116 21.41 5.15 37.45
CA VAL A 116 21.47 4.22 36.31
C VAL A 116 20.11 4.26 35.60
N ALA A 117 20.06 4.83 34.40
CA ALA A 117 18.84 4.87 33.60
C ALA A 117 18.67 3.58 32.79
N ILE A 118 17.70 2.71 33.11
CA ILE A 118 16.96 1.89 32.12
C ILE A 118 15.59 1.41 32.68
N PRO A 119 14.43 1.99 32.30
CA PRO A 119 13.11 1.40 32.57
C PRO A 119 12.66 0.36 31.52
N PHE A 120 13.32 0.28 30.36
CA PHE A 120 12.92 -0.60 29.25
C PHE A 120 14.09 -1.45 28.73
N LEU A 121 13.96 -2.78 28.76
CA LEU A 121 15.00 -3.74 28.37
C LEU A 121 15.05 -4.05 26.86
N SER A 122 14.23 -3.40 26.02
CA SER A 122 14.20 -3.63 24.57
C SER A 122 14.44 -2.35 23.78
N SER A 123 15.15 -2.46 22.65
CA SER A 123 15.43 -1.33 21.75
C SER A 123 14.16 -0.73 21.17
N ILE A 124 14.14 0.59 20.98
CA ILE A 124 13.05 1.26 20.27
C ILE A 124 13.17 1.00 18.76
N LEU A 125 12.10 0.56 18.10
CA LEU A 125 12.14 0.22 16.67
C LEU A 125 11.69 1.39 15.80
N GLY A 126 12.51 1.75 14.80
CA GLY A 126 12.14 2.71 13.74
C GLY A 126 11.92 4.14 14.23
N ARG A 127 12.59 4.54 15.32
CA ARG A 127 12.46 5.86 15.93
C ARG A 127 13.75 6.66 15.97
N ASP A 128 14.82 6.18 15.34
CA ASP A 128 16.16 6.80 15.40
C ASP A 128 16.13 8.27 14.97
N GLN A 129 15.45 8.56 13.86
CA GLN A 129 15.26 9.93 13.38
C GLN A 129 14.48 10.81 14.38
N ALA A 130 13.38 10.29 14.92
CA ALA A 130 12.55 11.03 15.87
C ALA A 130 13.30 11.33 17.18
N VAL A 131 14.12 10.39 17.64
CA VAL A 131 14.99 10.58 18.80
C VAL A 131 16.01 11.68 18.51
N GLN A 132 16.67 11.66 17.35
CA GLN A 132 17.63 12.68 16.96
C GLN A 132 16.99 14.07 16.87
N GLU A 133 15.84 14.19 16.21
CA GLU A 133 15.13 15.46 16.05
C GLU A 133 14.72 16.06 17.41
N VAL A 134 14.23 15.25 18.36
CA VAL A 134 13.91 15.73 19.71
C VAL A 134 15.17 16.13 20.48
N CYS A 135 16.29 15.42 20.31
CA CYS A 135 17.56 15.80 20.91
C CYS A 135 18.06 17.16 20.39
N ASP A 136 17.96 17.38 19.08
CA ASP A 136 18.34 18.64 18.45
C ASP A 136 17.43 19.79 18.92
N LEU A 137 16.11 19.55 19.02
CA LEU A 137 15.16 20.53 19.57
C LEU A 137 15.49 20.90 21.02
N LEU A 138 15.80 19.93 21.89
CA LEU A 138 16.17 20.19 23.29
C LEU A 138 17.50 20.96 23.42
N THR A 139 18.38 20.86 22.43
CA THR A 139 19.61 21.66 22.38
C THR A 139 19.27 23.14 22.20
N HIS A 140 18.38 23.45 21.25
CA HIS A 140 18.06 24.83 20.88
C HIS A 140 16.95 25.48 21.72
N HIS A 141 16.09 24.68 22.36
CA HIS A 141 14.92 25.18 23.08
C HIS A 141 14.92 24.73 24.54
N PRO A 142 14.41 25.55 25.47
CA PRO A 142 14.39 25.20 26.89
C PRO A 142 13.27 24.19 27.24
N MET A 143 12.26 24.06 26.38
CA MET A 143 11.12 23.18 26.56
C MET A 143 10.71 22.53 25.24
N VAL A 144 10.61 21.20 25.24
CA VAL A 144 10.08 20.41 24.13
C VAL A 144 8.98 19.49 24.64
N THR A 145 7.81 19.53 24.01
CA THR A 145 6.68 18.63 24.27
C THR A 145 6.54 17.63 23.14
N ILE A 146 6.68 16.34 23.43
CA ILE A 146 6.33 15.25 22.52
C ILE A 146 4.82 15.06 22.56
N THR A 147 4.15 15.36 21.46
CA THR A 147 2.70 15.22 21.27
C THR A 147 2.37 14.02 20.38
N GLY A 148 1.11 13.55 20.41
CA GLY A 148 0.65 12.44 19.56
C GLY A 148 -0.40 11.57 20.23
N SER A 149 -1.03 10.68 19.47
CA SER A 149 -2.15 9.85 19.93
C SER A 149 -1.80 8.91 21.09
N GLY A 150 -2.81 8.45 21.82
CA GLY A 150 -2.65 7.40 22.83
C GLY A 150 -2.01 6.14 22.24
N GLY A 151 -0.99 5.58 22.90
CA GLY A 151 -0.33 4.35 22.45
C GLY A 151 0.70 4.50 21.31
N VAL A 152 1.00 5.73 20.85
CA VAL A 152 1.99 5.99 19.77
C VAL A 152 3.46 5.83 20.21
N GLY A 153 3.70 5.76 21.53
CA GLY A 153 5.03 5.55 22.12
C GLY A 153 5.76 6.78 22.63
N LYS A 154 5.05 7.89 22.94
CA LYS A 154 5.63 9.16 23.43
C LYS A 154 6.56 8.97 24.64
N THR A 155 6.07 8.30 25.68
CA THR A 155 6.85 8.00 26.89
C THR A 155 8.12 7.22 26.56
N ARG A 156 8.03 6.20 25.68
CA ARG A 156 9.20 5.40 25.29
C ARG A 156 10.22 6.23 24.50
N LEU A 157 9.77 7.09 23.58
CA LEU A 157 10.64 8.03 22.87
C LEU A 157 11.33 8.99 23.85
N ALA A 158 10.58 9.53 24.81
CA ALA A 158 11.11 10.47 25.79
C ALA A 158 12.21 9.83 26.65
N TRP A 159 12.03 8.58 27.06
CA TRP A 159 13.05 7.82 27.78
C TRP A 159 14.30 7.55 26.94
N GLU A 160 14.16 7.28 25.64
CA GLU A 160 15.32 7.11 24.76
C GLU A 160 16.13 8.41 24.63
N VAL A 161 15.43 9.54 24.49
CA VAL A 161 16.04 10.88 24.50
C VAL A 161 16.75 11.15 25.82
N VAL A 162 16.15 10.82 26.96
CA VAL A 162 16.79 10.94 28.28
C VAL A 162 18.06 10.09 28.35
N ASN A 163 18.03 8.84 27.87
CA ASN A 163 19.20 7.97 27.87
C ASN A 163 20.38 8.56 27.08
N ILE A 164 20.11 9.24 25.96
CA ILE A 164 21.13 9.89 25.13
C ILE A 164 21.63 11.19 25.74
N LEU A 165 20.74 12.02 26.27
CA LEU A 165 21.06 13.38 26.69
C LEU A 165 21.50 13.52 28.14
N HIS A 166 21.03 12.68 29.06
CA HIS A 166 21.36 12.82 30.49
C HIS A 166 22.87 12.87 30.81
N PRO A 167 23.81 12.22 30.06
CA PRO A 167 25.24 12.33 30.35
C PRO A 167 25.80 13.75 30.10
N HIS A 168 25.08 14.58 29.35
CA HIS A 168 25.46 15.97 29.06
C HIS A 168 25.03 16.96 30.16
N PHE A 169 24.26 16.50 31.15
CA PHE A 169 23.78 17.33 32.25
C PHE A 169 24.52 16.99 33.55
N PRO A 170 25.32 17.92 34.12
CA PRO A 170 26.09 17.68 35.34
C PRO A 170 25.26 17.23 36.54
N ASP A 171 24.02 17.72 36.65
CA ASP A 171 23.09 17.36 37.74
C ASP A 171 22.14 16.21 37.33
N GLY A 172 22.41 15.54 36.20
CA GLY A 172 21.67 14.38 35.71
C GLY A 172 20.27 14.70 35.17
N PHE A 173 19.33 13.78 35.40
CA PHE A 173 17.93 13.93 35.00
C PHE A 173 16.98 13.67 36.17
N CYS A 174 15.79 14.27 36.09
CA CYS A 174 14.71 14.14 37.05
C CYS A 174 13.42 13.73 36.30
N VAL A 175 12.55 12.96 36.94
CA VAL A 175 11.28 12.50 36.35
C VAL A 175 10.11 12.95 37.19
N VAL A 176 9.10 13.51 36.53
CA VAL A 176 7.81 13.91 37.10
C VAL A 176 6.75 13.07 36.38
N GLU A 177 6.22 12.05 37.06
CA GLU A 177 5.15 11.19 36.52
C GLU A 177 3.80 11.70 36.99
N LEU A 178 2.97 12.20 36.05
CA LEU A 178 1.68 12.81 36.39
C LEU A 178 0.51 11.83 36.26
N ALA A 179 0.71 10.62 35.74
CA ALA A 179 -0.36 9.69 35.36
C ALA A 179 -1.37 9.31 36.47
N HIS A 180 -1.03 9.52 37.75
CA HIS A 180 -1.87 9.19 38.91
C HIS A 180 -2.30 10.42 39.74
N ILE A 181 -2.05 11.63 39.26
CA ILE A 181 -2.39 12.86 39.97
C ILE A 181 -3.83 13.27 39.65
N THR A 182 -4.64 13.43 40.69
CA THR A 182 -6.05 13.84 40.57
C THR A 182 -6.36 15.18 41.24
N ASP A 183 -5.40 15.79 41.94
CA ASP A 183 -5.56 17.01 42.71
C ASP A 183 -4.46 18.04 42.36
N ALA A 184 -4.87 19.28 42.07
CA ALA A 184 -4.03 20.40 41.68
C ALA A 184 -2.93 20.72 42.71
N ALA A 185 -3.23 20.58 44.01
CA ALA A 185 -2.26 20.84 45.08
C ALA A 185 -1.08 19.83 45.09
N SER A 186 -1.27 18.66 44.47
CA SER A 186 -0.27 17.59 44.42
C SER A 186 0.75 17.76 43.28
N VAL A 187 0.51 18.63 42.30
CA VAL A 187 1.46 18.86 41.20
C VAL A 187 2.76 19.49 41.73
N LEU A 188 2.65 20.51 42.59
CA LEU A 188 3.82 21.20 43.15
C LEU A 188 4.70 20.27 44.02
N SER A 189 4.07 19.34 44.75
CA SER A 189 4.80 18.40 45.62
C SER A 189 5.60 17.38 44.82
N VAL A 190 5.06 16.87 43.70
CA VAL A 190 5.77 15.93 42.82
C VAL A 190 6.97 16.60 42.15
N PHE A 191 6.85 17.85 41.70
CA PHE A 191 8.01 18.60 41.18
C PHE A 191 9.06 18.90 42.27
N SER A 192 8.62 19.21 43.49
CA SER A 192 9.53 19.45 44.62
C SER A 192 10.32 18.20 45.00
N GLN A 193 9.67 17.03 44.93
CA GLN A 193 10.30 15.74 45.16
C GLN A 193 11.29 15.40 44.04
N ALA A 194 10.88 15.55 42.78
CA ALA A 194 11.73 15.26 41.62
C ALA A 194 13.00 16.13 41.58
N LEU A 195 12.89 17.41 41.94
CA LEU A 195 14.02 18.33 42.01
C LEU A 195 14.74 18.32 43.36
N HIS A 196 14.27 17.56 44.36
CA HIS A 196 14.79 17.61 45.74
C HIS A 196 14.87 19.04 46.30
N LEU A 197 13.88 19.90 45.98
CA LEU A 197 13.84 21.31 46.37
C LEU A 197 12.41 21.73 46.74
N PRO A 198 12.19 22.45 47.85
CA PRO A 198 10.85 22.90 48.25
C PRO A 198 10.39 24.08 47.39
N LEU A 199 9.66 23.80 46.30
CA LEU A 199 9.28 24.82 45.31
C LEU A 199 8.27 25.86 45.81
N SER A 200 7.51 25.54 46.86
CA SER A 200 6.55 26.46 47.49
C SER A 200 7.17 27.73 48.07
N GLY A 201 8.45 27.68 48.49
CA GLY A 201 9.17 28.81 49.09
C GLY A 201 10.00 29.66 48.12
N VAL A 202 10.17 29.22 46.87
CA VAL A 202 11.17 29.77 45.91
C VAL A 202 10.99 31.26 45.62
N GLN A 203 9.78 31.80 45.68
CA GLN A 203 9.56 33.23 45.44
C GLN A 203 10.08 34.13 46.59
N HIS A 204 10.16 33.59 47.81
CA HIS A 204 10.45 34.35 49.02
C HIS A 204 11.84 34.02 49.61
N ASP A 205 12.48 32.96 49.15
CA ASP A 205 13.78 32.48 49.63
C ASP A 205 14.87 32.69 48.56
N ALA A 206 15.84 33.55 48.85
CA ALA A 206 16.92 33.89 47.92
C ALA A 206 17.90 32.74 47.69
N ASP A 207 18.11 31.88 48.69
CA ASP A 207 19.04 30.76 48.61
C ASP A 207 18.45 29.64 47.74
N LEU A 208 17.14 29.36 47.89
CA LEU A 208 16.43 28.42 47.01
C LEU A 208 16.44 28.87 45.55
N ARG A 209 16.29 30.18 45.29
CA ARG A 209 16.44 30.72 43.92
C ARG A 209 17.85 30.50 43.38
N GLN A 210 18.87 30.75 44.19
CA GLN A 210 20.26 30.56 43.76
C GLN A 210 20.57 29.08 43.49
N GLN A 211 19.98 28.15 44.25
CA GLN A 211 20.07 26.71 44.01
C GLN A 211 19.41 26.32 42.67
N LEU A 212 18.23 26.86 42.35
CA LEU A 212 17.56 26.62 41.06
C LEU A 212 18.30 27.22 39.86
N VAL A 213 18.83 28.45 39.99
CA VAL A 213 19.58 29.13 38.91
C VAL A 213 20.83 28.34 38.50
N ARG A 214 21.51 27.71 39.46
CA ARG A 214 22.75 26.97 39.21
C ARG A 214 22.52 25.58 38.64
N ARG A 215 21.31 25.03 38.77
CA ARG A 215 21.00 23.63 38.45
C ARG A 215 20.95 23.38 36.94
N GLN A 216 21.63 22.32 36.51
CA GLN A 216 21.80 21.89 35.13
C GLN A 216 21.35 20.44 34.97
N CYS A 217 20.04 20.23 34.87
CA CYS A 217 19.44 18.91 34.70
C CYS A 217 18.39 18.87 33.59
N LEU A 218 18.12 17.65 33.09
CA LEU A 218 16.99 17.36 32.20
C LEU A 218 15.78 16.91 33.04
N LEU A 219 14.65 17.61 32.94
CA LEU A 219 13.42 17.25 33.63
C LEU A 219 12.44 16.61 32.64
N LEU A 220 12.18 15.31 32.78
CA LEU A 220 11.15 14.58 32.05
C LEU A 220 9.81 14.71 32.79
N ILE A 221 8.78 15.24 32.14
CA ILE A 221 7.43 15.36 32.68
C ILE A 221 6.49 14.52 31.82
N ASP A 222 6.01 13.41 32.34
CA ASP A 222 5.22 12.43 31.57
C ASP A 222 3.72 12.57 31.87
N ASN A 223 2.89 12.42 30.82
CA ASN A 223 1.42 12.37 30.89
C ASN A 223 0.75 13.71 31.31
N CYS A 224 1.15 14.82 30.68
CA CYS A 224 0.76 16.19 31.06
C CYS A 224 -0.69 16.59 30.71
N GLU A 225 -1.38 15.84 29.86
CA GLU A 225 -2.64 16.24 29.21
C GLU A 225 -3.83 16.53 30.15
N HIS A 226 -3.78 16.08 31.41
CA HIS A 226 -4.90 16.15 32.36
C HIS A 226 -4.75 17.24 33.44
N VAL A 227 -3.60 17.93 33.49
CA VAL A 227 -3.27 18.95 34.52
C VAL A 227 -2.61 20.19 33.89
N THR A 228 -3.03 20.53 32.66
CA THR A 228 -2.40 21.59 31.87
C THR A 228 -2.50 22.97 32.53
N SER A 229 -3.68 23.30 33.09
CA SER A 229 -3.93 24.57 33.80
C SER A 229 -3.04 24.77 35.03
N GLU A 230 -2.73 23.69 35.74
CA GLU A 230 -1.92 23.67 36.95
C GLU A 230 -0.43 23.66 36.64
N LEU A 231 -0.04 23.10 35.48
CA LEU A 231 1.35 23.03 35.02
C LEU A 231 1.87 24.37 34.48
N GLU A 232 1.04 25.16 33.81
CA GLU A 232 1.47 26.41 33.17
C GLU A 232 2.20 27.38 34.11
N PRO A 233 1.67 27.73 35.31
CA PRO A 233 2.36 28.63 36.23
C PRO A 233 3.71 28.09 36.70
N LEU A 234 3.81 26.77 36.90
CA LEU A 234 5.00 26.10 37.42
C LEU A 234 6.10 25.99 36.36
N ILE A 235 5.74 25.63 35.13
CA ILE A 235 6.66 25.59 34.00
C ILE A 235 7.17 27.00 33.68
N THR A 236 6.28 28.00 33.69
CA THR A 236 6.66 29.41 33.49
C THR A 236 7.64 29.88 34.56
N LEU A 237 7.46 29.45 35.81
CA LEU A 237 8.37 29.74 36.91
C LEU A 237 9.75 29.11 36.68
N LEU A 238 9.80 27.82 36.31
CA LEU A 238 11.04 27.10 36.05
C LEU A 238 11.81 27.69 34.86
N LEU A 239 11.12 27.98 33.75
CA LEU A 239 11.73 28.60 32.57
C LEU A 239 12.33 29.99 32.87
N ARG A 240 11.74 30.73 33.81
CA ARG A 240 12.23 32.06 34.21
C ARG A 240 13.41 32.01 35.18
N LEU A 241 13.36 31.11 36.17
CA LEU A 241 14.32 31.10 37.28
C LEU A 241 15.46 30.09 37.10
N ALA A 242 15.29 29.07 36.26
CA ALA A 242 16.26 27.99 36.07
C ALA A 242 16.63 27.85 34.59
N PRO A 243 17.37 28.82 34.00
CA PRO A 243 17.65 28.87 32.56
C PRO A 243 18.53 27.72 32.05
N ARG A 244 19.12 26.94 32.96
CA ARG A 244 20.00 25.80 32.68
C ARG A 244 19.29 24.45 32.81
N ILE A 245 18.03 24.42 33.24
CA ILE A 245 17.18 23.22 33.21
C ILE A 245 16.54 23.12 31.82
N LYS A 246 16.51 21.90 31.27
CA LYS A 246 15.77 21.58 30.04
C LYS A 246 14.54 20.76 30.39
N LEU A 247 13.40 21.08 29.78
CA LEU A 247 12.13 20.41 30.03
C LEU A 247 11.77 19.53 28.83
N LEU A 248 11.58 18.24 29.06
CA LEU A 248 11.05 17.29 28.07
C LEU A 248 9.70 16.81 28.57
N LEU A 249 8.62 17.12 27.85
CA LEU A 249 7.26 16.78 28.26
C LEU A 249 6.67 15.74 27.31
N THR A 250 5.80 14.88 27.83
CA THR A 250 4.90 14.08 27.00
C THR A 250 3.46 14.48 27.28
N SER A 251 2.69 14.62 26.20
CA SER A 251 1.29 14.95 26.27
C SER A 251 0.56 14.37 25.06
N GLN A 252 -0.73 14.08 25.18
CA GLN A 252 -1.54 13.76 23.99
C GLN A 252 -1.79 14.98 23.10
N VAL A 253 -1.74 16.17 23.70
CA VAL A 253 -2.14 17.44 23.09
C VAL A 253 -1.09 18.51 23.37
N ALA A 254 -1.05 19.54 22.52
CA ALA A 254 -0.29 20.76 22.78
C ALA A 254 -0.65 21.35 24.16
N LEU A 255 0.34 21.74 24.96
CA LEU A 255 0.10 22.36 26.27
C LEU A 255 -0.19 23.86 26.14
N GLN A 256 0.18 24.49 25.03
CA GLN A 256 -0.03 25.91 24.72
C GLN A 256 0.66 26.86 25.72
N ILE A 257 1.74 26.40 26.35
CA ILE A 257 2.53 27.20 27.29
C ILE A 257 3.55 28.05 26.52
N THR A 258 3.78 29.29 26.96
CA THR A 258 4.76 30.18 26.33
C THR A 258 6.16 29.56 26.34
N GLY A 259 6.78 29.47 25.16
CA GLY A 259 8.11 28.85 24.98
C GLY A 259 8.07 27.36 24.64
N GLU A 260 6.88 26.76 24.50
CA GLU A 260 6.70 25.37 24.04
C GLU A 260 7.21 25.17 22.62
N GLN A 261 8.11 24.20 22.42
CA GLN A 261 8.33 23.61 21.11
C GLN A 261 7.68 22.24 21.05
N GLN A 262 6.88 22.02 20.01
CA GLN A 262 6.10 20.79 19.88
C GLN A 262 6.77 19.85 18.89
N TYR A 263 6.88 18.59 19.28
CA TYR A 263 7.28 17.50 18.39
C TYR A 263 6.13 16.49 18.28
N LEU A 264 5.41 16.51 17.15
CA LEU A 264 4.33 15.57 16.89
C LEU A 264 4.91 14.21 16.49
N LEU A 265 4.77 13.21 17.36
CA LEU A 265 5.25 11.85 17.11
C LEU A 265 4.26 11.11 16.18
N PRO A 266 4.62 10.81 14.92
CA PRO A 266 3.74 10.03 14.04
C PRO A 266 3.66 8.56 14.49
N PRO A 267 2.65 7.78 14.06
CA PRO A 267 2.67 6.31 14.16
C PRO A 267 3.88 5.69 13.42
N LEU A 268 4.15 4.39 13.65
CA LEU A 268 5.18 3.69 12.88
C LEU A 268 4.79 3.63 11.40
N GLN A 269 5.79 3.68 10.52
CA GLN A 269 5.55 3.51 9.09
C GLN A 269 5.00 2.12 8.79
N VAL A 270 4.01 2.06 7.90
CA VAL A 270 3.34 0.83 7.45
C VAL A 270 3.46 0.65 5.94
N PRO A 271 3.42 -0.59 5.43
CA PRO A 271 3.38 -0.87 3.99
C PRO A 271 2.15 -0.25 3.31
N GLN A 272 2.35 0.43 2.17
CA GLN A 272 1.28 1.15 1.44
C GLN A 272 0.63 0.32 0.32
N GLU A 273 1.35 -0.66 -0.27
CA GLU A 273 0.87 -1.49 -1.38
C GLU A 273 0.67 -2.95 -0.97
N THR A 274 -0.46 -3.55 -1.36
CA THR A 274 -0.70 -4.99 -1.28
C THR A 274 0.25 -5.73 -2.23
N GLY A 275 1.03 -6.68 -1.71
CA GLY A 275 1.98 -7.45 -2.52
C GLY A 275 3.40 -6.87 -2.61
N SER A 276 3.80 -6.01 -1.66
CA SER A 276 5.20 -5.60 -1.50
C SER A 276 6.11 -6.83 -1.31
N ASP A 277 7.32 -6.80 -1.89
CA ASP A 277 8.31 -7.87 -1.73
C ASP A 277 8.60 -8.14 -0.24
N ASN A 278 8.88 -9.39 0.12
CA ASN A 278 9.11 -9.83 1.51
C ASN A 278 10.29 -9.07 2.15
N ALA A 279 11.33 -8.79 1.37
CA ALA A 279 12.47 -7.97 1.82
C ALA A 279 12.05 -6.52 2.14
N ALA A 280 11.11 -5.96 1.36
CA ALA A 280 10.57 -4.63 1.61
C ALA A 280 9.67 -4.60 2.85
N LEU A 281 8.83 -5.62 3.07
CA LEU A 281 7.96 -5.70 4.25
C LEU A 281 8.74 -5.70 5.57
N MET A 282 9.87 -6.41 5.62
CA MET A 282 10.75 -6.46 6.81
C MET A 282 11.47 -5.14 7.11
N SER A 283 11.48 -4.18 6.17
CA SER A 283 12.05 -2.85 6.41
C SER A 283 11.13 -1.96 7.28
N PHE A 284 9.83 -2.26 7.33
CA PHE A 284 8.87 -1.47 8.09
C PHE A 284 8.92 -1.81 9.59
N ALA A 285 9.11 -0.78 10.42
CA ALA A 285 9.20 -0.93 11.87
C ALA A 285 7.91 -1.49 12.50
N SER A 286 6.74 -1.23 11.90
CA SER A 286 5.46 -1.81 12.34
C SER A 286 5.45 -3.34 12.23
N VAL A 287 5.95 -3.87 11.09
CA VAL A 287 6.01 -5.32 10.82
C VAL A 287 7.02 -5.98 11.73
N ARG A 288 8.20 -5.37 11.88
CA ARG A 288 9.24 -5.84 12.81
C ARG A 288 8.74 -5.86 14.25
N LEU A 289 8.02 -4.82 14.68
CA LEU A 289 7.44 -4.76 16.03
C LEU A 289 6.46 -5.92 16.24
N PHE A 290 5.56 -6.18 15.29
CA PHE A 290 4.64 -7.31 15.40
C PHE A 290 5.41 -8.62 15.61
N ILE A 291 6.39 -8.92 14.74
CA ILE A 291 7.19 -10.14 14.80
C ILE A 291 7.97 -10.24 16.13
N GLU A 292 8.64 -9.16 16.56
CA GLU A 292 9.40 -9.15 17.81
C GLU A 292 8.51 -9.45 19.03
N ARG A 293 7.27 -8.94 19.03
CA ARG A 293 6.31 -9.18 20.12
C ARG A 293 5.74 -10.59 20.13
N VAL A 294 5.60 -11.21 18.96
CA VAL A 294 5.24 -12.63 18.86
C VAL A 294 6.39 -13.50 19.35
N GLN A 295 7.62 -13.21 18.90
CA GLN A 295 8.83 -13.95 19.27
C GLN A 295 9.15 -13.88 20.76
N ALA A 296 8.76 -12.79 21.44
CA ALA A 296 8.86 -12.67 22.89
C ALA A 296 8.05 -13.75 23.65
N ASN A 297 6.94 -14.25 23.06
CA ASN A 297 6.11 -15.31 23.64
C ASN A 297 6.28 -16.68 22.95
N GLN A 298 6.77 -16.70 21.71
CA GLN A 298 6.99 -17.89 20.88
C GLN A 298 8.33 -17.78 20.15
N HIS A 299 9.41 -18.27 20.77
CA HIS A 299 10.79 -18.03 20.32
C HIS A 299 11.10 -18.50 18.89
N ASP A 300 10.41 -19.54 18.41
CA ASP A 300 10.62 -20.14 17.08
C ASP A 300 9.68 -19.60 16.00
N PHE A 301 9.00 -18.46 16.25
CA PHE A 301 8.07 -17.89 15.28
C PHE A 301 8.81 -17.26 14.08
N HIS A 302 8.61 -17.85 12.91
CA HIS A 302 9.05 -17.34 11.61
C HIS A 302 7.86 -17.30 10.64
N PRO A 303 7.35 -16.11 10.26
CA PRO A 303 6.20 -16.02 9.37
C PRO A 303 6.58 -16.52 7.96
N SER A 304 5.70 -17.31 7.36
CA SER A 304 5.78 -17.64 5.92
C SER A 304 5.56 -16.39 5.06
N GLU A 305 5.91 -16.45 3.77
CA GLU A 305 5.72 -15.31 2.84
C GLU A 305 4.27 -14.80 2.80
N ARG A 306 3.30 -15.72 2.87
CA ARG A 306 1.88 -15.39 2.90
C ARG A 306 1.47 -14.72 4.22
N GLU A 307 2.02 -15.18 5.33
CA GLU A 307 1.76 -14.59 6.64
C GLU A 307 2.42 -13.22 6.79
N LEU A 308 3.59 -13.02 6.19
CA LEU A 308 4.27 -11.72 6.21
C LEU A 308 3.47 -10.65 5.45
N ALA A 309 2.90 -11.00 4.29
CA ALA A 309 1.98 -10.12 3.56
C ALA A 309 0.75 -9.77 4.41
N LEU A 310 0.13 -10.76 5.08
CA LEU A 310 -0.98 -10.54 6.00
C LEU A 310 -0.61 -9.68 7.20
N ILE A 311 0.60 -9.84 7.77
CA ILE A 311 1.11 -8.98 8.85
C ILE A 311 1.27 -7.54 8.36
N GLY A 312 1.75 -7.34 7.13
CA GLY A 312 1.83 -6.03 6.51
C GLY A 312 0.46 -5.36 6.39
N GLU A 313 -0.54 -6.10 5.93
CA GLU A 313 -1.92 -5.63 5.88
C GLU A 313 -2.49 -5.35 7.27
N LEU A 314 -2.22 -6.22 8.24
CA LEU A 314 -2.65 -6.08 9.63
C LEU A 314 -2.02 -4.85 10.29
N CYS A 315 -0.72 -4.59 10.09
CA CYS A 315 -0.04 -3.40 10.60
C CYS A 315 -0.61 -2.11 10.02
N ARG A 316 -0.95 -2.13 8.72
CA ARG A 316 -1.63 -1.02 8.04
C ARG A 316 -3.02 -0.78 8.64
N HIS A 317 -3.77 -1.86 8.88
CA HIS A 317 -5.07 -1.80 9.55
C HIS A 317 -4.96 -1.23 10.98
N LEU A 318 -3.89 -1.56 11.71
CA LEU A 318 -3.61 -1.05 13.05
C LEU A 318 -2.95 0.33 13.06
N ASP A 319 -2.96 1.05 11.93
CA ASP A 319 -2.44 2.41 11.75
C ASP A 319 -0.96 2.60 12.10
N GLY A 320 -0.19 1.51 12.21
CA GLY A 320 1.18 1.58 12.72
C GLY A 320 1.28 1.97 14.19
N LEU A 321 0.18 1.91 14.96
CA LEU A 321 0.18 2.26 16.39
C LEU A 321 0.88 1.15 17.18
N PRO A 322 2.03 1.41 17.83
CA PRO A 322 2.80 0.38 18.52
C PRO A 322 1.98 -0.44 19.50
N LEU A 323 1.16 0.22 20.33
CA LEU A 323 0.34 -0.48 21.31
C LEU A 323 -0.73 -1.38 20.66
N ALA A 324 -1.34 -0.95 19.56
CA ALA A 324 -2.33 -1.74 18.84
C ALA A 324 -1.68 -2.99 18.21
N ILE A 325 -0.47 -2.83 17.66
CA ILE A 325 0.37 -3.91 17.13
C ILE A 325 0.75 -4.92 18.23
N GLU A 326 1.19 -4.43 19.39
CA GLU A 326 1.52 -5.26 20.55
C GLU A 326 0.31 -6.06 21.03
N LEU A 327 -0.87 -5.44 21.11
CA LEU A 327 -2.11 -6.10 21.49
C LEU A 327 -2.51 -7.18 20.48
N ALA A 328 -2.44 -6.90 19.19
CA ALA A 328 -2.73 -7.90 18.16
C ALA A 328 -1.74 -9.09 18.23
N ALA A 329 -0.43 -8.81 18.35
CA ALA A 329 0.60 -9.83 18.48
C ALA A 329 0.38 -10.74 19.71
N SER A 330 -0.09 -10.18 20.83
CA SER A 330 -0.37 -10.93 22.06
C SER A 330 -1.50 -11.97 21.93
N ARG A 331 -2.31 -11.91 20.87
CA ARG A 331 -3.42 -12.85 20.63
C ARG A 331 -3.02 -14.10 19.85
N LEU A 332 -1.84 -14.14 19.23
CA LEU A 332 -1.40 -15.30 18.45
C LEU A 332 -1.37 -16.65 19.18
N PRO A 333 -1.17 -16.71 20.52
CA PRO A 333 -1.31 -17.99 21.23
C PRO A 333 -2.73 -18.59 21.17
N PHE A 334 -3.75 -17.80 20.82
CA PHE A 334 -5.16 -18.20 20.84
C PHE A 334 -5.87 -18.06 19.48
N MET A 335 -5.24 -17.38 18.50
CA MET A 335 -5.83 -17.07 17.20
C MET A 335 -4.74 -17.03 16.12
N SER A 336 -5.05 -17.48 14.91
CA SER A 336 -4.17 -17.29 13.75
C SER A 336 -4.15 -15.83 13.27
N ILE A 337 -3.12 -15.43 12.52
CA ILE A 337 -3.00 -14.08 11.93
C ILE A 337 -4.24 -13.73 11.10
N ARG A 338 -4.76 -14.71 10.33
CA ARG A 338 -5.94 -14.53 9.49
C ARG A 338 -7.22 -14.34 10.30
N GLU A 339 -7.37 -15.05 11.43
CA GLU A 339 -8.51 -14.86 12.33
C GLU A 339 -8.46 -13.50 13.03
N ILE A 340 -7.28 -13.03 13.42
CA ILE A 340 -7.10 -11.67 13.95
C ILE A 340 -7.48 -10.66 12.86
N TYR A 341 -6.95 -10.81 11.65
CA TYR A 341 -7.26 -9.95 10.51
C TYR A 341 -8.77 -9.84 10.24
N ASN A 342 -9.46 -10.98 10.13
CA ASN A 342 -10.89 -11.02 9.84
C ASN A 342 -11.75 -10.42 10.96
N ARG A 343 -11.28 -10.48 12.22
CA ARG A 343 -12.01 -9.93 13.38
C ARG A 343 -11.64 -8.47 13.70
N LEU A 344 -10.69 -7.87 12.98
CA LEU A 344 -10.37 -6.45 13.08
C LEU A 344 -11.43 -5.53 12.44
N GLU A 345 -12.51 -6.08 11.89
CA GLU A 345 -13.71 -5.31 11.52
C GLU A 345 -14.58 -4.99 12.76
N ASP A 346 -14.49 -5.81 13.82
CA ASP A 346 -15.23 -5.70 15.10
C ASP A 346 -14.27 -5.38 16.28
N ARG A 347 -13.44 -4.34 16.16
CA ARG A 347 -12.24 -4.13 17.02
C ARG A 347 -12.51 -3.95 18.51
N PHE A 348 -13.60 -3.31 18.90
CA PHE A 348 -13.80 -2.95 20.30
C PHE A 348 -13.95 -4.17 21.20
N PRO A 349 -14.78 -5.19 20.87
CA PRO A 349 -14.79 -6.47 21.60
C PRO A 349 -13.43 -7.18 21.69
N LEU A 350 -12.63 -7.11 20.63
CA LEU A 350 -11.33 -7.81 20.54
C LEU A 350 -10.24 -7.14 21.39
N LEU A 351 -10.32 -5.82 21.54
CA LEU A 351 -9.43 -5.00 22.38
C LEU A 351 -9.94 -4.83 23.83
N SER A 352 -11.21 -5.09 24.12
CA SER A 352 -11.84 -4.87 25.43
C SER A 352 -12.01 -6.14 26.28
N ASN A 353 -12.08 -7.35 25.70
CA ASN A 353 -12.31 -8.57 26.47
C ASN A 353 -11.01 -9.33 26.78
N THR A 354 -10.64 -9.40 28.06
CA THR A 354 -9.97 -10.58 28.63
C THR A 354 -10.31 -10.74 30.10
N HIS A 355 -10.76 -11.95 30.45
CA HIS A 355 -10.96 -12.42 31.81
C HIS A 355 -9.71 -12.23 32.68
N GLY A 356 -9.94 -12.05 33.97
CA GLY A 356 -9.02 -11.47 34.95
C GLY A 356 -7.60 -12.04 34.95
N SER A 357 -6.66 -11.16 35.32
CA SER A 357 -5.21 -11.31 35.33
C SER A 357 -4.54 -10.93 34.00
N LEU A 358 -4.41 -9.61 33.75
CA LEU A 358 -3.26 -8.93 33.11
C LEU A 358 -3.47 -7.39 33.27
N GLU A 359 -2.37 -6.63 33.30
CA GLU A 359 -2.18 -5.26 33.84
C GLU A 359 -3.24 -4.14 33.57
N PRO A 360 -3.32 -3.09 34.42
CA PRO A 360 -4.19 -1.90 34.26
C PRO A 360 -3.98 -1.08 32.97
N ARG A 361 -3.01 -1.42 32.12
CA ARG A 361 -2.68 -0.67 30.89
C ARG A 361 -3.67 -0.93 29.75
N HIS A 362 -4.41 -2.05 29.77
CA HIS A 362 -5.24 -2.49 28.65
C HIS A 362 -6.60 -1.77 28.57
N GLN A 363 -7.11 -1.22 29.69
CA GLN A 363 -8.26 -0.30 29.67
C GLN A 363 -7.91 1.05 29.01
N LYS A 364 -6.62 1.42 28.89
CA LYS A 364 -6.22 2.77 28.49
C LYS A 364 -6.64 3.15 27.07
N ILE A 365 -6.61 2.29 26.03
CA ILE A 365 -6.95 2.77 24.67
C ILE A 365 -8.41 3.24 24.57
N VAL A 366 -9.38 2.42 24.96
CA VAL A 366 -10.81 2.79 24.90
C VAL A 366 -11.12 3.90 25.89
N THR A 367 -10.57 3.85 27.11
CA THR A 367 -10.75 4.91 28.10
C THR A 367 -10.11 6.24 27.68
N THR A 368 -8.96 6.21 26.99
CA THR A 368 -8.28 7.39 26.45
C THR A 368 -9.01 7.97 25.23
N LEU A 369 -9.55 7.13 24.35
CA LEU A 369 -10.36 7.59 23.21
C LEU A 369 -11.68 8.21 23.69
N GLU A 370 -12.36 7.57 24.63
CA GLU A 370 -13.59 8.08 25.22
C GLU A 370 -13.33 9.42 25.95
N TRP A 371 -12.23 9.52 26.70
CA TRP A 371 -11.83 10.78 27.35
C TRP A 371 -11.54 11.88 26.32
N THR A 372 -10.75 11.59 25.27
CA THR A 372 -10.43 12.58 24.22
C THR A 372 -11.69 13.04 23.48
N TYR A 373 -12.65 12.14 23.28
CA TYR A 373 -13.97 12.45 22.71
C TYR A 373 -14.83 13.29 23.65
N GLN A 374 -14.76 13.09 24.96
CA GLN A 374 -15.46 13.92 25.96
C GLN A 374 -14.89 15.34 26.08
N LEU A 375 -13.64 15.58 25.64
CA LEU A 375 -13.06 16.93 25.55
C LEU A 375 -13.62 17.76 24.38
N LEU A 376 -14.31 17.12 23.43
CA LEU A 376 -14.95 17.78 22.31
C LEU A 376 -16.30 18.37 22.73
N ASN A 377 -16.60 19.57 22.26
CA ASN A 377 -17.96 20.11 22.40
C ASN A 377 -18.94 19.37 21.46
N ALA A 378 -20.25 19.58 21.64
CA ALA A 378 -21.29 18.86 20.88
C ALA A 378 -21.15 18.99 19.35
N ARG A 379 -20.66 20.15 18.86
CA ARG A 379 -20.44 20.40 17.43
C ARG A 379 -19.25 19.59 16.91
N GLU A 380 -18.13 19.65 17.63
CA GLU A 380 -16.91 18.91 17.30
C GLU A 380 -17.12 17.40 17.38
N GLN A 381 -17.90 16.92 18.36
CA GLN A 381 -18.30 15.52 18.46
C GLN A 381 -19.11 15.07 17.24
N ARG A 382 -20.08 15.90 16.80
CA ARG A 382 -20.85 15.61 15.59
C ARG A 382 -19.94 15.56 14.37
N LEU A 383 -19.04 16.54 14.19
CA LEU A 383 -18.10 16.53 13.07
C LEU A 383 -17.21 15.28 13.12
N PHE A 384 -16.62 14.94 14.26
CA PHE A 384 -15.79 13.74 14.43
C PHE A 384 -16.54 12.47 14.03
N ARG A 385 -17.78 12.31 14.51
CA ARG A 385 -18.67 11.21 14.12
C ARG A 385 -18.89 11.19 12.61
N THR A 386 -19.27 12.33 12.02
CA THR A 386 -19.50 12.45 10.58
C THR A 386 -18.28 12.09 9.76
N LEU A 387 -17.07 12.49 10.18
CA LEU A 387 -15.83 12.16 9.49
C LEU A 387 -15.53 10.66 9.47
N GLY A 388 -16.14 9.87 10.36
CA GLY A 388 -16.05 8.40 10.34
C GLY A 388 -16.55 7.75 9.03
N ILE A 389 -17.46 8.41 8.31
CA ILE A 389 -17.99 7.90 7.03
C ILE A 389 -16.96 7.96 5.88
N PHE A 390 -15.95 8.85 5.97
CA PHE A 390 -14.89 8.96 4.97
C PHE A 390 -13.88 7.83 5.16
N THR A 391 -13.61 7.07 4.11
CA THR A 391 -12.74 5.88 4.15
C THR A 391 -11.27 6.23 3.96
N ASP A 392 -10.97 7.38 3.40
CA ASP A 392 -9.61 7.83 3.09
C ASP A 392 -9.43 9.32 3.44
N THR A 393 -8.50 10.00 2.76
CA THR A 393 -8.24 11.42 2.98
C THR A 393 -9.38 12.33 2.54
N PHE A 394 -9.63 13.38 3.31
CA PHE A 394 -10.61 14.42 3.00
C PHE A 394 -9.98 15.82 3.08
N SER A 395 -10.50 16.77 2.31
CA SER A 395 -10.14 18.19 2.41
C SER A 395 -11.24 18.96 3.13
N VAL A 396 -10.93 20.19 3.55
CA VAL A 396 -11.96 21.12 4.07
C VAL A 396 -13.11 21.29 3.07
N GLU A 397 -12.78 21.40 1.78
CA GLU A 397 -13.76 21.50 0.69
C GLU A 397 -14.66 20.27 0.63
N SER A 398 -14.11 19.05 0.62
CA SER A 398 -14.91 17.82 0.59
C SER A 398 -15.85 17.70 1.79
N VAL A 399 -15.38 18.06 2.99
CA VAL A 399 -16.21 18.04 4.21
C VAL A 399 -17.30 19.11 4.14
N SER A 400 -16.94 20.31 3.67
CA SER A 400 -17.87 21.43 3.55
C SER A 400 -18.99 21.16 2.54
N ASP A 401 -18.63 20.56 1.41
CA ASP A 401 -19.55 20.19 0.33
C ASP A 401 -20.48 19.05 0.78
N PHE A 402 -19.93 18.04 1.47
CA PHE A 402 -20.74 16.96 2.04
C PHE A 402 -21.74 17.47 3.07
N LEU A 403 -21.30 18.34 3.99
CA LEU A 403 -22.16 18.97 4.99
C LEU A 403 -23.07 20.07 4.44
N ARG A 404 -22.98 20.40 3.14
CA ARG A 404 -23.74 21.48 2.47
C ARG A 404 -23.61 22.83 3.20
N THR A 405 -22.41 23.13 3.68
CA THR A 405 -22.14 24.34 4.48
C THR A 405 -21.97 25.58 3.60
N ASN A 406 -22.63 26.69 3.99
CA ASN A 406 -22.46 27.98 3.32
C ASN A 406 -21.07 28.58 3.62
N ASN A 407 -20.63 29.58 2.84
CA ASN A 407 -19.29 30.20 3.03
C ASN A 407 -19.02 30.70 4.46
N ASN A 408 -20.04 31.17 5.19
CA ASN A 408 -19.88 31.59 6.60
C ASN A 408 -19.61 30.42 7.57
N HIS A 409 -20.03 29.20 7.22
CA HIS A 409 -19.82 27.98 8.02
C HIS A 409 -18.53 27.24 7.64
N ARG A 410 -17.87 27.59 6.53
CA ARG A 410 -16.58 26.98 6.14
C ARG A 410 -15.47 27.28 7.15
N TRP A 411 -15.41 28.51 7.68
CA TRP A 411 -14.47 28.86 8.75
C TRP A 411 -14.71 28.06 10.03
N GLN A 412 -15.97 27.77 10.32
CA GLN A 412 -16.35 26.93 11.47
C GLN A 412 -15.87 25.47 11.29
N VAL A 413 -15.99 24.90 10.09
CA VAL A 413 -15.42 23.57 9.78
C VAL A 413 -13.90 23.58 9.94
N ILE A 414 -13.22 24.66 9.53
CA ILE A 414 -11.78 24.81 9.73
C ILE A 414 -11.43 24.83 11.22
N ASP A 415 -12.14 25.63 12.03
CA ASP A 415 -11.91 25.70 13.47
C ASP A 415 -12.11 24.34 14.15
N ASP A 416 -13.15 23.60 13.76
CA ASP A 416 -13.45 22.28 14.29
C ASP A 416 -12.39 21.24 13.86
N LEU A 417 -11.97 21.25 12.59
CA LEU A 417 -10.87 20.39 12.11
C LEU A 417 -9.55 20.74 12.80
N GLN A 418 -9.27 22.02 13.03
CA GLN A 418 -8.12 22.47 13.80
C GLN A 418 -8.18 21.94 15.24
N ARG A 419 -9.37 21.93 15.85
CA ARG A 419 -9.55 21.35 17.18
C ARG A 419 -9.30 19.84 17.18
N LEU A 420 -9.88 19.10 16.23
CA LEU A 420 -9.64 17.65 16.09
C LEU A 420 -8.15 17.34 15.84
N LEU A 421 -7.46 18.18 15.06
CA LEU A 421 -6.02 18.08 14.83
C LEU A 421 -5.22 18.34 16.11
N SER A 422 -5.60 19.36 16.89
CA SER A 422 -4.95 19.68 18.18
C SER A 422 -5.06 18.53 19.19
N LEU A 423 -6.12 17.72 19.07
CA LEU A 423 -6.38 16.54 19.89
C LEU A 423 -5.82 15.25 19.28
N SER A 424 -5.08 15.33 18.18
CA SER A 424 -4.54 14.18 17.43
C SER A 424 -5.60 13.15 17.02
N LEU A 425 -6.87 13.57 16.85
CA LEU A 425 -7.97 12.72 16.36
C LEU A 425 -7.94 12.58 14.84
N ILE A 426 -7.36 13.55 14.15
CA ILE A 426 -7.10 13.55 12.70
C ILE A 426 -5.63 13.88 12.44
N GLN A 427 -5.13 13.52 11.26
CA GLN A 427 -3.75 13.81 10.83
C GLN A 427 -3.73 14.51 9.48
N VAL A 428 -2.72 15.35 9.26
CA VAL A 428 -2.43 15.90 7.93
C VAL A 428 -1.71 14.84 7.10
N SER A 429 -2.28 14.48 5.95
CA SER A 429 -1.76 13.49 5.01
C SER A 429 -0.88 14.14 3.93
N SER A 430 -1.34 15.26 3.37
CA SER A 430 -0.58 16.07 2.42
C SER A 430 -0.97 17.54 2.56
N GLN A 431 -0.08 18.44 2.15
CA GLN A 431 -0.32 19.89 2.17
C GLN A 431 -0.37 20.52 0.77
N ILE A 432 0.19 19.85 -0.23
CA ILE A 432 0.36 20.39 -1.59
C ILE A 432 -0.28 19.44 -2.61
N PRO A 433 -1.08 19.95 -3.56
CA PRO A 433 -1.51 21.36 -3.69
C PRO A 433 -2.61 21.78 -2.70
N VAL A 434 -3.29 20.82 -2.08
CA VAL A 434 -4.40 21.04 -1.15
C VAL A 434 -4.11 20.30 0.15
N THR A 435 -4.42 20.94 1.28
CA THR A 435 -4.30 20.28 2.59
C THR A 435 -5.37 19.20 2.72
N ARG A 436 -4.90 17.97 2.90
CA ARG A 436 -5.74 16.78 3.10
C ARG A 436 -5.50 16.21 4.48
N PHE A 437 -6.59 15.89 5.14
CA PHE A 437 -6.62 15.25 6.44
C PHE A 437 -7.00 13.79 6.27
N ARG A 438 -6.69 12.97 7.26
CA ARG A 438 -7.18 11.60 7.39
C ARG A 438 -7.57 11.32 8.84
N LEU A 439 -8.63 10.54 9.04
CA LEU A 439 -8.78 9.81 10.30
C LEU A 439 -7.87 8.58 10.23
N LEU A 440 -7.19 8.28 11.33
CA LEU A 440 -6.64 6.93 11.51
C LEU A 440 -7.79 5.93 11.54
N GLU A 441 -7.61 4.73 11.00
CA GLU A 441 -8.66 3.72 10.89
C GLU A 441 -9.29 3.41 12.26
N THR A 442 -8.47 3.40 13.31
CA THR A 442 -8.92 3.22 14.71
C THR A 442 -9.86 4.34 15.17
N MET A 443 -9.56 5.60 14.82
CA MET A 443 -10.41 6.75 15.11
C MET A 443 -11.69 6.73 14.28
N ARG A 444 -11.57 6.31 13.01
CA ARG A 444 -12.70 6.20 12.07
C ARG A 444 -13.72 5.18 12.57
N GLN A 445 -13.27 4.01 12.99
CA GLN A 445 -14.14 2.99 13.55
C GLN A 445 -14.78 3.43 14.87
N PHE A 446 -14.04 4.14 15.73
CA PHE A 446 -14.61 4.74 16.95
C PHE A 446 -15.71 5.75 16.61
N ALA A 447 -15.47 6.63 15.63
CA ALA A 447 -16.47 7.57 15.12
C ALA A 447 -17.71 6.84 14.56
N CYS A 448 -17.53 5.78 13.78
CA CYS A 448 -18.63 4.95 13.27
C CYS A 448 -19.40 4.23 14.39
N ALA A 449 -18.72 3.72 15.42
CA ALA A 449 -19.38 3.11 16.57
C ALA A 449 -20.27 4.13 17.29
N LYS A 450 -19.75 5.34 17.53
CA LYS A 450 -20.54 6.44 18.10
C LYS A 450 -21.71 6.87 17.20
N LEU A 451 -21.56 6.84 15.87
CA LEU A 451 -22.68 7.08 14.95
C LEU A 451 -23.78 6.03 15.09
N ARG A 452 -23.43 4.76 15.26
CA ARG A 452 -24.38 3.66 15.44
C ARG A 452 -25.04 3.71 16.81
N GLU A 453 -24.31 4.05 17.87
CA GLU A 453 -24.88 4.27 19.21
C GLU A 453 -25.94 5.38 19.24
N GLN A 454 -25.87 6.33 18.31
CA GLN A 454 -26.83 7.44 18.17
C GLN A 454 -27.89 7.17 17.09
N ASP A 455 -27.91 5.99 16.46
CA ASP A 455 -28.77 5.64 15.32
C ASP A 455 -28.66 6.61 14.11
N GLU A 456 -27.54 7.35 13.99
CA GLU A 456 -27.30 8.35 12.94
C GLU A 456 -26.64 7.73 11.69
N TYR A 457 -26.06 6.53 11.80
CA TYR A 457 -25.22 5.93 10.75
C TYR A 457 -25.95 5.72 9.42
N THR A 458 -27.15 5.15 9.44
CA THR A 458 -27.88 4.78 8.21
C THR A 458 -28.28 5.99 7.39
N ALA A 459 -28.76 7.06 8.05
CA ALA A 459 -29.12 8.30 7.38
C ALA A 459 -27.88 8.98 6.78
N LEU A 460 -26.79 9.06 7.55
CA LEU A 460 -25.54 9.66 7.08
C LEU A 460 -24.92 8.86 5.91
N ALA A 461 -25.00 7.53 5.92
CA ALA A 461 -24.53 6.69 4.83
C ALA A 461 -25.31 6.93 3.54
N ALA A 462 -26.63 7.12 3.62
CA ALA A 462 -27.46 7.47 2.47
C ALA A 462 -27.10 8.86 1.90
N ASP A 463 -26.90 9.85 2.77
CA ASP A 463 -26.44 11.19 2.37
C ASP A 463 -25.05 11.14 1.72
N PHE A 464 -24.14 10.32 2.26
CA PHE A 464 -22.79 10.14 1.74
C PHE A 464 -22.79 9.43 0.38
N ALA A 465 -23.68 8.46 0.18
CA ALA A 465 -23.89 7.82 -1.12
C ALA A 465 -24.39 8.84 -2.16
N HIS A 466 -25.33 9.70 -1.78
CA HIS A 466 -25.83 10.76 -2.67
C HIS A 466 -24.74 11.80 -3.00
N TYR A 467 -23.94 12.22 -2.01
CA TYR A 467 -22.81 13.11 -2.23
C TYR A 467 -21.78 12.51 -3.21
N ASN A 468 -21.43 11.24 -3.03
CA ASN A 468 -20.52 10.54 -3.94
C ASN A 468 -21.10 10.36 -5.34
N LYS A 469 -22.42 10.13 -5.46
CA LYS A 469 -23.13 10.13 -6.75
C LYS A 469 -22.94 11.44 -7.50
N VAL A 470 -23.22 12.59 -6.87
CA VAL A 470 -23.05 13.90 -7.50
C VAL A 470 -21.58 14.11 -7.91
N ARG A 471 -20.62 13.70 -7.07
CA ARG A 471 -19.20 13.84 -7.39
C ARG A 471 -18.75 12.99 -8.58
N VAL A 472 -19.21 11.75 -8.69
CA VAL A 472 -18.83 10.88 -9.80
C VAL A 472 -19.49 11.35 -11.11
N GLU A 473 -20.72 11.85 -11.07
CA GLU A 473 -21.39 12.49 -12.22
C GLU A 473 -20.62 13.74 -12.67
N GLN A 474 -20.14 14.56 -11.73
CA GLN A 474 -19.27 15.69 -12.06
C GLN A 474 -17.94 15.23 -12.66
N ALA A 475 -17.34 14.16 -12.11
CA ALA A 475 -16.11 13.60 -12.65
C ALA A 475 -16.30 13.08 -14.09
N GLN A 476 -17.46 12.50 -14.41
CA GLN A 476 -17.82 12.09 -15.76
C GLN A 476 -17.92 13.29 -16.72
N ASN A 477 -18.57 14.37 -16.31
CA ASN A 477 -18.71 15.59 -17.13
C ASN A 477 -17.37 16.30 -17.34
N ASP A 478 -16.54 16.35 -16.30
CA ASP A 478 -15.21 16.97 -16.34
C ASP A 478 -14.20 16.13 -17.16
N TRP A 479 -14.49 14.86 -17.43
CA TRP A 479 -13.51 13.94 -18.01
C TRP A 479 -13.03 14.35 -19.40
N LEU A 480 -13.91 14.89 -20.23
CA LEU A 480 -13.55 15.35 -21.59
C LEU A 480 -13.01 16.78 -21.62
N SER A 481 -13.23 17.57 -20.57
CA SER A 481 -12.90 19.00 -20.54
C SER A 481 -11.61 19.31 -19.76
N LEU A 482 -11.29 18.53 -18.73
CA LEU A 482 -10.10 18.72 -17.92
C LEU A 482 -8.90 17.92 -18.45
N PRO A 483 -7.68 18.49 -18.39
CA PRO A 483 -6.45 17.71 -18.57
C PRO A 483 -6.40 16.52 -17.60
N THR A 484 -5.93 15.38 -18.10
CA THR A 484 -5.82 14.11 -17.37
C THR A 484 -5.19 14.26 -15.97
N GLU A 485 -4.09 15.00 -15.85
CA GLU A 485 -3.40 15.20 -14.57
C GLU A 485 -4.28 15.97 -13.56
N GLN A 486 -4.96 17.02 -14.00
CA GLN A 486 -5.86 17.82 -13.17
C GLN A 486 -7.10 17.02 -12.78
N TRP A 487 -7.66 16.25 -13.71
CA TRP A 487 -8.78 15.34 -13.43
C TRP A 487 -8.40 14.33 -12.35
N ARG A 488 -7.23 13.68 -12.49
CA ARG A 488 -6.73 12.70 -11.51
C ARG A 488 -6.48 13.35 -10.16
N GLU A 489 -5.84 14.51 -10.11
CA GLU A 489 -5.59 15.24 -8.87
C GLU A 489 -6.90 15.59 -8.12
N ARG A 490 -7.94 15.99 -8.87
CA ARG A 490 -9.24 16.34 -8.32
C ARG A 490 -10.02 15.13 -7.79
N TYR A 491 -10.02 14.02 -8.54
CA TYR A 491 -10.96 12.91 -8.31
C TYR A 491 -10.36 11.65 -7.71
N ARG A 492 -9.05 11.39 -7.88
CA ARG A 492 -8.36 10.21 -7.29
C ARG A 492 -8.69 9.98 -5.81
N PRO A 493 -8.69 11.01 -4.95
CA PRO A 493 -8.82 10.79 -3.52
C PRO A 493 -10.20 10.29 -3.08
N GLY A 494 -11.24 10.45 -3.91
CA GLY A 494 -12.58 9.91 -3.63
C GLY A 494 -12.76 8.45 -4.04
N LEU A 495 -11.76 7.80 -4.63
CA LEU A 495 -11.92 6.44 -5.18
C LEU A 495 -12.25 5.40 -4.09
N ASN A 496 -11.61 5.49 -2.92
CA ASN A 496 -11.86 4.57 -1.81
C ASN A 496 -13.23 4.82 -1.16
N ASP A 497 -13.69 6.07 -1.13
CA ASP A 497 -15.05 6.41 -0.70
C ASP A 497 -16.09 5.80 -1.66
N LEU A 498 -15.87 5.90 -2.98
CA LEU A 498 -16.72 5.29 -3.99
C LEU A 498 -16.80 3.75 -3.85
N ARG A 499 -15.67 3.09 -3.60
CA ARG A 499 -15.64 1.63 -3.34
C ARG A 499 -16.47 1.24 -2.12
N SER A 500 -16.33 1.98 -1.03
CA SER A 500 -17.10 1.76 0.19
C SER A 500 -18.60 1.95 -0.06
N VAL A 501 -18.98 3.01 -0.79
CA VAL A 501 -20.38 3.28 -1.14
C VAL A 501 -20.94 2.19 -2.06
N LEU A 502 -20.19 1.72 -3.06
CA LEU A 502 -20.63 0.62 -3.93
C LEU A 502 -20.84 -0.69 -3.15
N GLN A 503 -19.96 -1.00 -2.18
CA GLN A 503 -20.12 -2.17 -1.32
C GLN A 503 -21.43 -2.09 -0.52
N GLN A 504 -21.68 -0.96 0.12
CA GLN A 504 -22.90 -0.75 0.92
C GLN A 504 -24.17 -0.74 0.07
N THR A 505 -24.13 -0.11 -1.11
CA THR A 505 -25.32 0.09 -1.94
C THR A 505 -25.67 -1.14 -2.77
N LEU A 506 -24.69 -1.78 -3.42
CA LEU A 506 -24.91 -2.90 -4.34
C LEU A 506 -24.79 -4.27 -3.66
N VAL A 507 -23.79 -4.49 -2.80
CA VAL A 507 -23.52 -5.82 -2.22
C VAL A 507 -24.42 -6.08 -1.02
N GLU A 508 -24.46 -5.13 -0.08
CA GLU A 508 -25.31 -5.22 1.11
C GLU A 508 -26.79 -4.90 0.79
N GLY A 509 -27.04 -4.17 -0.30
CA GLY A 509 -28.37 -3.95 -0.87
C GLY A 509 -29.17 -2.81 -0.22
N HIS A 510 -28.50 -1.85 0.42
CA HIS A 510 -29.15 -0.74 1.12
C HIS A 510 -29.84 0.28 0.18
N ASP A 511 -29.22 0.59 -0.96
CA ASP A 511 -29.80 1.46 -2.01
C ASP A 511 -29.16 1.14 -3.37
N ALA A 512 -29.62 0.06 -3.99
CA ALA A 512 -29.03 -0.42 -5.22
C ALA A 512 -29.24 0.55 -6.41
N SER A 513 -30.25 1.42 -6.35
CA SER A 513 -30.53 2.41 -7.39
C SER A 513 -29.42 3.47 -7.48
N THR A 514 -29.00 4.01 -6.32
CA THR A 514 -27.86 4.93 -6.23
C THR A 514 -26.56 4.23 -6.58
N GLY A 515 -26.37 2.98 -6.13
CA GLY A 515 -25.20 2.18 -6.49
C GLY A 515 -25.03 1.99 -8.00
N VAL A 516 -26.11 1.68 -8.73
CA VAL A 516 -26.08 1.54 -10.19
C VAL A 516 -25.79 2.88 -10.87
N ALA A 517 -26.36 3.99 -10.39
CA ALA A 517 -26.08 5.32 -10.94
C ALA A 517 -24.60 5.72 -10.75
N ILE A 518 -24.02 5.43 -9.58
CA ILE A 518 -22.59 5.64 -9.34
C ILE A 518 -21.78 4.79 -10.30
N LEU A 519 -22.06 3.49 -10.39
CA LEU A 519 -21.31 2.56 -11.23
C LEU A 519 -21.32 2.98 -12.71
N GLN A 520 -22.45 3.48 -13.20
CA GLN A 520 -22.59 4.03 -14.56
C GLN A 520 -21.63 5.20 -14.79
N ALA A 521 -21.53 6.12 -13.84
CA ALA A 521 -20.68 7.31 -13.93
C ALA A 521 -19.19 7.02 -13.66
N MET A 522 -18.83 5.84 -13.14
CA MET A 522 -17.44 5.47 -12.80
C MET A 522 -16.55 5.10 -13.99
N THR A 523 -17.08 5.05 -15.22
CA THR A 523 -16.31 4.72 -16.44
C THR A 523 -14.95 5.47 -16.54
N PRO A 524 -14.85 6.78 -16.28
CA PRO A 524 -13.58 7.49 -16.28
C PRO A 524 -12.55 6.91 -15.30
N PHE A 525 -12.94 6.54 -14.08
CA PHE A 525 -12.03 5.98 -13.07
C PHE A 525 -11.45 4.63 -13.51
N TRP A 526 -12.30 3.78 -14.08
CA TRP A 526 -11.88 2.47 -14.58
C TRP A 526 -10.85 2.58 -15.69
N ILE A 527 -10.99 3.57 -16.55
CA ILE A 527 -10.07 3.78 -17.65
C ILE A 527 -8.80 4.50 -17.17
N GLU A 528 -8.94 5.65 -16.50
CA GLU A 528 -7.84 6.51 -16.06
C GLU A 528 -6.81 5.77 -15.21
N TYR A 529 -7.26 4.85 -14.37
CA TYR A 529 -6.40 4.06 -13.48
C TYR A 529 -6.20 2.61 -13.95
N SER A 530 -6.71 2.25 -15.13
CA SER A 530 -6.68 0.89 -15.67
C SER A 530 -7.24 -0.19 -14.72
N LEU A 531 -8.32 0.14 -13.99
CA LEU A 531 -8.99 -0.71 -12.99
C LEU A 531 -10.06 -1.62 -13.64
N TYR A 532 -9.69 -2.33 -14.70
CA TYR A 532 -10.65 -3.10 -15.50
C TYR A 532 -11.15 -4.37 -14.80
N ASP A 533 -10.34 -5.01 -13.97
CA ASP A 533 -10.78 -6.15 -13.15
C ASP A 533 -11.87 -5.71 -12.16
N GLU A 534 -11.66 -4.58 -11.48
CA GLU A 534 -12.63 -4.02 -10.54
C GLU A 534 -13.94 -3.65 -11.25
N CYS A 535 -13.84 -3.03 -12.43
CA CYS A 535 -14.99 -2.78 -13.29
C CYS A 535 -15.77 -4.07 -13.60
N GLN A 536 -15.09 -5.17 -13.94
CA GLN A 536 -15.73 -6.44 -14.25
C GLN A 536 -16.39 -7.07 -13.01
N ARG A 537 -15.76 -7.01 -11.84
CA ARG A 537 -16.31 -7.54 -10.59
C ARG A 537 -17.62 -6.86 -10.19
N HIS A 538 -17.76 -5.56 -10.42
CA HIS A 538 -18.99 -4.83 -10.11
C HIS A 538 -20.08 -4.97 -11.18
N ILE A 539 -19.71 -5.02 -12.46
CA ILE A 539 -20.69 -5.02 -13.56
C ILE A 539 -21.20 -6.44 -13.90
N SER A 540 -20.33 -7.45 -13.84
CA SER A 540 -20.69 -8.83 -14.26
C SER A 540 -21.92 -9.40 -13.53
N PRO A 541 -22.05 -9.27 -12.19
CA PRO A 541 -23.24 -9.74 -11.47
C PRO A 541 -24.54 -9.04 -11.92
N LEU A 542 -24.46 -7.76 -12.31
CA LEU A 542 -25.62 -6.98 -12.73
C LEU A 542 -26.07 -7.33 -14.16
N LEU A 543 -25.16 -7.73 -15.04
CA LEU A 543 -25.48 -8.01 -16.45
C LEU A 543 -25.81 -9.48 -16.73
N TYR A 544 -25.21 -10.42 -16.00
CA TYR A 544 -25.19 -11.84 -16.40
C TYR A 544 -25.80 -12.81 -15.37
N GLU A 545 -25.90 -12.44 -14.09
CA GLU A 545 -26.42 -13.37 -13.07
C GLU A 545 -27.96 -13.38 -13.02
N PRO A 546 -28.61 -14.57 -13.16
CA PRO A 546 -30.05 -14.70 -12.98
C PRO A 546 -30.42 -14.44 -11.50
N GLY A 547 -31.24 -13.42 -11.25
CA GLY A 547 -31.64 -13.02 -9.90
C GLY A 547 -30.99 -11.72 -9.39
N ALA A 548 -30.36 -10.94 -10.27
CA ALA A 548 -29.97 -9.57 -9.95
C ALA A 548 -31.15 -8.83 -9.29
N ARG A 549 -30.91 -8.28 -8.09
CA ARG A 549 -31.95 -7.60 -7.27
C ARG A 549 -32.44 -6.28 -7.88
N VAL A 550 -31.92 -5.89 -9.05
CA VAL A 550 -32.15 -4.58 -9.68
C VAL A 550 -32.53 -4.77 -11.14
N GLU A 551 -33.66 -4.19 -11.54
CA GLU A 551 -34.05 -4.10 -12.94
C GLU A 551 -33.37 -2.88 -13.58
N LEU A 552 -32.53 -3.13 -14.59
CA LEU A 552 -31.77 -2.08 -15.28
C LEU A 552 -32.62 -1.43 -16.38
N THR A 553 -32.63 -0.10 -16.41
CA THR A 553 -33.17 0.65 -17.55
C THR A 553 -32.33 0.40 -18.81
N LEU A 554 -32.90 0.66 -20.01
CA LEU A 554 -32.16 0.54 -21.27
C LEU A 554 -30.88 1.41 -21.27
N HIS A 555 -30.95 2.62 -20.72
CA HIS A 555 -29.82 3.54 -20.64
C HIS A 555 -28.72 2.99 -19.71
N GLN A 556 -29.08 2.53 -18.51
CA GLN A 556 -28.12 1.89 -17.59
C GLN A 556 -27.47 0.67 -18.22
N ARG A 557 -28.27 -0.21 -18.85
CA ARG A 557 -27.76 -1.41 -19.51
C ARG A 557 -26.80 -1.07 -20.64
N MET A 558 -27.09 -0.05 -21.44
CA MET A 558 -26.21 0.44 -22.50
C MET A 558 -24.85 0.86 -21.95
N HIS A 559 -24.83 1.75 -20.95
CA HIS A 559 -23.58 2.26 -20.36
C HIS A 559 -22.77 1.16 -19.65
N LEU A 560 -23.43 0.26 -18.92
CA LEU A 560 -22.76 -0.85 -18.25
C LEU A 560 -22.19 -1.86 -19.26
N CYS A 561 -22.90 -2.17 -20.34
CA CYS A 561 -22.37 -2.98 -21.45
C CYS A 561 -21.16 -2.30 -22.11
N ALA A 562 -21.21 -0.98 -22.33
CA ALA A 562 -20.09 -0.23 -22.88
C ALA A 562 -18.88 -0.20 -21.93
N ALA A 563 -19.08 -0.13 -20.61
CA ALA A 563 -18.00 -0.21 -19.62
C ALA A 563 -17.41 -1.63 -19.54
N ALA A 564 -18.25 -2.66 -19.51
CA ALA A 564 -17.83 -4.07 -19.56
C ALA A 564 -17.05 -4.38 -20.85
N GLY A 565 -17.52 -3.88 -21.99
CA GLY A 565 -16.83 -3.99 -23.29
C GLY A 565 -15.41 -3.42 -23.22
N LYS A 566 -15.24 -2.19 -22.74
CA LYS A 566 -13.91 -1.56 -22.56
C LYS A 566 -13.02 -2.41 -21.66
N ALA A 567 -13.52 -2.78 -20.49
CA ALA A 567 -12.76 -3.56 -19.53
C ALA A 567 -12.30 -4.90 -20.11
N SER A 568 -13.20 -5.60 -20.81
CA SER A 568 -12.88 -6.89 -21.43
C SER A 568 -11.90 -6.76 -22.60
N THR A 569 -12.03 -5.73 -23.45
CA THR A 569 -11.11 -5.47 -24.57
C THR A 569 -9.64 -5.35 -24.14
N TRP A 570 -9.38 -4.73 -22.98
CA TRP A 570 -8.02 -4.51 -22.49
C TRP A 570 -7.54 -5.59 -21.52
N ALA A 571 -8.43 -6.16 -20.70
CA ALA A 571 -8.07 -7.19 -19.74
C ALA A 571 -8.06 -8.59 -20.37
N LYS A 572 -9.12 -8.99 -21.09
CA LYS A 572 -9.33 -10.37 -21.59
C LYS A 572 -8.98 -10.55 -23.07
N GLY A 573 -9.11 -9.51 -23.89
CA GLY A 573 -8.85 -9.58 -25.33
C GLY A 573 -10.10 -9.89 -26.18
N PRO A 574 -9.97 -10.49 -27.37
CA PRO A 574 -11.08 -10.66 -28.32
C PRO A 574 -11.98 -11.89 -27.99
N THR A 575 -12.52 -11.93 -26.78
CA THR A 575 -13.43 -13.01 -26.35
C THR A 575 -14.86 -12.80 -26.87
N SER A 576 -15.66 -13.87 -26.90
CA SER A 576 -17.10 -13.79 -27.22
C SER A 576 -17.86 -12.87 -26.27
N GLU A 577 -17.50 -12.84 -24.99
CA GLU A 577 -18.02 -11.90 -23.99
C GLU A 577 -17.76 -10.44 -24.41
N THR A 578 -16.55 -10.15 -24.89
CA THR A 578 -16.16 -8.80 -25.36
C THR A 578 -17.02 -8.37 -26.54
N HIS A 579 -17.22 -9.25 -27.52
CA HIS A 579 -18.09 -8.98 -28.66
C HIS A 579 -19.54 -8.75 -28.24
N SER A 580 -20.09 -9.63 -27.39
CA SER A 580 -21.47 -9.53 -26.93
C SER A 580 -21.74 -8.23 -26.16
N ALA A 581 -20.82 -7.82 -25.30
CA ALA A 581 -20.92 -6.57 -24.55
C ALA A 581 -20.97 -5.36 -25.51
N TRP A 582 -20.05 -5.29 -26.48
CA TRP A 582 -20.02 -4.19 -27.44
C TRP A 582 -21.18 -4.18 -28.43
N GLN A 583 -21.58 -5.35 -28.93
CA GLN A 583 -22.72 -5.47 -29.83
C GLN A 583 -24.03 -5.03 -29.14
N THR A 584 -24.21 -5.42 -27.88
CA THR A 584 -25.36 -4.98 -27.08
C THR A 584 -25.31 -3.48 -26.81
N ALA A 585 -24.14 -2.94 -26.49
CA ALA A 585 -23.96 -1.50 -26.31
C ALA A 585 -24.30 -0.71 -27.58
N LEU A 586 -23.83 -1.16 -28.75
CA LEU A 586 -24.11 -0.52 -30.04
C LEU A 586 -25.61 -0.53 -30.36
N ALA A 587 -26.25 -1.70 -30.27
CA ALA A 587 -27.68 -1.83 -30.59
C ALA A 587 -28.57 -0.98 -29.65
N LEU A 588 -28.21 -0.87 -28.38
CA LEU A 588 -28.92 0.01 -27.44
C LEU A 588 -28.63 1.49 -27.72
N ALA A 589 -27.41 1.83 -28.08
CA ALA A 589 -27.02 3.20 -28.40
C ALA A 589 -27.68 3.72 -29.68
N GLU A 590 -27.83 2.88 -30.71
CA GLU A 590 -28.62 3.19 -31.90
C GLU A 590 -30.09 3.41 -31.57
N LYS A 591 -30.67 2.57 -30.69
CA LYS A 591 -32.07 2.70 -30.27
C LYS A 591 -32.32 3.96 -29.44
N LEU A 592 -31.33 4.40 -28.66
CA LEU A 592 -31.43 5.54 -27.76
C LEU A 592 -30.86 6.84 -28.35
N ASP A 593 -30.32 6.80 -29.57
CA ASP A 593 -29.62 7.90 -30.23
C ASP A 593 -28.43 8.47 -29.42
N ASP A 594 -27.69 7.58 -28.74
CA ASP A 594 -26.52 7.93 -27.91
C ASP A 594 -25.23 7.87 -28.76
N ASN A 595 -24.83 9.02 -29.30
CA ASN A 595 -23.68 9.11 -30.20
C ASN A 595 -22.33 8.81 -29.53
N GLU A 596 -22.16 9.13 -28.24
CA GLU A 596 -20.92 8.83 -27.50
C GLU A 596 -20.71 7.31 -27.41
N THR A 597 -21.75 6.58 -27.04
CA THR A 597 -21.68 5.12 -26.90
C THR A 597 -21.54 4.45 -28.26
N ARG A 598 -22.18 4.97 -29.32
CA ARG A 598 -21.98 4.50 -30.70
C ARG A 598 -20.52 4.61 -31.14
N LEU A 599 -19.87 5.75 -30.91
CA LEU A 599 -18.44 5.93 -31.21
C LEU A 599 -17.56 4.93 -30.44
N GLN A 600 -17.80 4.77 -29.13
CA GLN A 600 -17.05 3.84 -28.30
C GLN A 600 -17.28 2.38 -28.72
N ALA A 601 -18.50 2.02 -29.10
CA ALA A 601 -18.84 0.67 -29.53
C ALA A 601 -18.22 0.33 -30.90
N HIS A 602 -18.24 1.25 -31.86
CA HIS A 602 -17.52 1.06 -33.13
C HIS A 602 -16.02 0.87 -32.90
N TYR A 603 -15.41 1.65 -32.00
CA TYR A 603 -14.01 1.46 -31.63
C TYR A 603 -13.76 0.08 -31.01
N GLY A 604 -14.61 -0.33 -30.07
CA GLY A 604 -14.49 -1.63 -29.39
C GLY A 604 -14.65 -2.83 -30.33
N LEU A 605 -15.66 -2.78 -31.21
CA LEU A 605 -15.91 -3.80 -32.22
C LEU A 605 -14.81 -3.83 -33.28
N TRP A 606 -14.29 -2.67 -33.71
CA TRP A 606 -13.11 -2.59 -34.58
C TRP A 606 -11.95 -3.39 -34.00
N LEU A 607 -11.60 -3.15 -32.73
CA LEU A 607 -10.46 -3.82 -32.10
C LEU A 607 -10.71 -5.32 -31.89
N TYR A 608 -11.95 -5.71 -31.59
CA TYR A 608 -12.35 -7.12 -31.53
C TYR A 608 -12.16 -7.81 -32.89
N CYS A 609 -12.73 -7.24 -33.96
CA CYS A 609 -12.65 -7.76 -35.32
C CYS A 609 -11.20 -7.82 -35.83
N LEU A 610 -10.40 -6.78 -35.55
CA LEU A 610 -9.00 -6.73 -35.92
C LEU A 610 -8.19 -7.89 -35.31
N ARG A 611 -8.42 -8.19 -34.02
CA ARG A 611 -7.71 -9.26 -33.30
C ARG A 611 -8.27 -10.66 -33.58
N SER A 612 -9.52 -10.77 -34.00
CA SER A 612 -10.18 -12.04 -34.34
C SER A 612 -10.11 -12.41 -35.83
N GLY A 613 -9.47 -11.57 -36.66
CA GLY A 613 -9.25 -11.84 -38.09
C GLY A 613 -10.37 -11.34 -39.02
N GLY A 614 -11.40 -10.65 -38.50
CA GLY A 614 -12.46 -10.02 -39.27
C GLY A 614 -12.03 -8.66 -39.86
N LEU A 615 -11.01 -8.65 -40.73
CA LEU A 615 -10.35 -7.42 -41.18
C LEU A 615 -11.27 -6.45 -41.95
N GLU A 616 -12.14 -6.97 -42.82
CA GLU A 616 -13.12 -6.15 -43.54
C GLU A 616 -14.15 -5.52 -42.60
N THR A 617 -14.72 -6.31 -41.68
CA THR A 617 -15.65 -5.80 -40.66
C THR A 617 -14.98 -4.79 -39.73
N ALA A 618 -13.69 -4.96 -39.43
CA ALA A 618 -12.92 -3.94 -38.72
C ALA A 618 -12.83 -2.63 -39.55
N ARG A 619 -12.54 -2.71 -40.85
CA ARG A 619 -12.56 -1.53 -41.75
C ARG A 619 -13.92 -0.86 -41.77
N GLU A 620 -15.02 -1.61 -41.85
CA GLU A 620 -16.39 -1.09 -41.82
C GLU A 620 -16.67 -0.31 -40.53
N HIS A 621 -16.36 -0.88 -39.36
CA HIS A 621 -16.53 -0.18 -38.08
C HIS A 621 -15.66 1.08 -37.96
N ALA A 622 -14.44 1.05 -38.50
CA ALA A 622 -13.57 2.22 -38.55
C ALA A 622 -14.16 3.34 -39.44
N GLN A 623 -14.78 2.97 -40.56
CA GLN A 623 -15.49 3.91 -41.44
C GLN A 623 -16.72 4.50 -40.75
N SER A 624 -17.57 3.66 -40.14
CA SER A 624 -18.74 4.13 -39.39
C SER A 624 -18.37 5.09 -38.26
N MET A 625 -17.28 4.82 -37.53
CA MET A 625 -16.78 5.75 -36.51
C MET A 625 -16.32 7.08 -37.12
N CYS A 626 -15.61 7.06 -38.26
CA CYS A 626 -15.18 8.28 -38.95
C CYS A 626 -16.35 9.12 -39.43
N GLU A 627 -17.36 8.48 -40.04
CA GLU A 627 -18.56 9.11 -40.56
C GLU A 627 -19.37 9.74 -39.44
N LEU A 628 -19.67 8.97 -38.39
CA LEU A 628 -20.40 9.46 -37.22
C LEU A 628 -19.68 10.64 -36.57
N ALA A 629 -18.36 10.56 -36.41
CA ALA A 629 -17.57 11.65 -35.83
C ALA A 629 -17.64 12.94 -36.67
N ARG A 630 -17.70 12.84 -38.01
CA ARG A 630 -17.91 14.00 -38.89
C ARG A 630 -19.33 14.55 -38.75
N GLU A 631 -20.33 13.68 -38.72
CA GLU A 631 -21.75 14.07 -38.60
C GLU A 631 -22.02 14.89 -37.33
N ILE A 632 -21.41 14.49 -36.21
CA ILE A 632 -21.58 15.18 -34.92
C ILE A 632 -20.52 16.28 -34.67
N ASN A 633 -19.66 16.57 -35.65
CA ASN A 633 -18.55 17.54 -35.56
C ASN A 633 -17.58 17.31 -34.38
N ASP A 634 -17.26 16.06 -34.08
CA ASP A 634 -16.30 15.68 -33.04
C ASP A 634 -14.91 15.44 -33.64
N ALA A 635 -14.05 16.46 -33.58
CA ALA A 635 -12.71 16.42 -34.16
C ALA A 635 -11.80 15.36 -33.50
N GLN A 636 -11.94 15.13 -32.19
CA GLN A 636 -11.13 14.15 -31.46
C GLN A 636 -11.52 12.72 -31.85
N ALA A 637 -12.83 12.42 -31.89
CA ALA A 637 -13.34 11.15 -32.36
C ALA A 637 -12.97 10.92 -33.83
N HIS A 638 -12.98 11.99 -34.66
CA HIS A 638 -12.57 11.89 -36.05
C HIS A 638 -11.09 11.52 -36.18
N ALA A 639 -10.20 12.18 -35.45
CA ALA A 639 -8.78 11.85 -35.43
C ALA A 639 -8.51 10.42 -34.94
N ALA A 640 -9.25 9.94 -33.93
CA ALA A 640 -9.19 8.54 -33.49
C ALA A 640 -9.72 7.58 -34.58
N GLY A 641 -10.79 7.95 -35.28
CA GLY A 641 -11.35 7.24 -36.43
C GLY A 641 -10.34 7.07 -37.55
N LEU A 642 -9.67 8.15 -37.98
CA LEU A 642 -8.63 8.11 -39.01
C LEU A 642 -7.49 7.16 -38.63
N ARG A 643 -7.11 7.14 -37.34
CA ARG A 643 -6.10 6.21 -36.84
C ARG A 643 -6.54 4.76 -37.03
N ILE A 644 -7.73 4.40 -36.57
CA ILE A 644 -8.19 3.00 -36.64
C ILE A 644 -8.48 2.57 -38.08
N LEU A 645 -8.92 3.48 -38.95
CA LEU A 645 -9.07 3.23 -40.38
C LEU A 645 -7.71 2.97 -41.04
N GLY A 646 -6.71 3.81 -40.73
CA GLY A 646 -5.36 3.62 -41.23
C GLY A 646 -4.73 2.29 -40.77
N VAL A 647 -5.02 1.86 -39.55
CA VAL A 647 -4.65 0.53 -39.06
C VAL A 647 -5.38 -0.57 -39.83
N SER A 648 -6.70 -0.49 -40.01
CA SER A 648 -7.46 -1.51 -40.77
C SER A 648 -6.92 -1.69 -42.19
N LEU A 649 -6.65 -0.58 -42.89
CA LEU A 649 -6.08 -0.60 -44.25
C LEU A 649 -4.67 -1.19 -44.26
N HIS A 650 -3.85 -0.87 -43.26
CA HIS A 650 -2.55 -1.52 -43.12
C HIS A 650 -2.69 -3.04 -43.00
N PHE A 651 -3.59 -3.53 -42.14
CA PHE A 651 -3.82 -4.96 -41.94
C PHE A 651 -4.38 -5.66 -43.19
N LEU A 652 -5.14 -4.98 -44.04
CA LEU A 652 -5.59 -5.48 -45.35
C LEU A 652 -4.47 -5.47 -46.43
N GLY A 653 -3.26 -5.01 -46.10
CA GLY A 653 -2.15 -4.90 -47.06
C GLY A 653 -2.12 -3.60 -47.86
N GLN A 654 -3.02 -2.66 -47.59
CA GLN A 654 -3.12 -1.36 -48.26
C GLN A 654 -2.29 -0.30 -47.50
N HIS A 655 -0.97 -0.49 -47.49
CA HIS A 655 -0.05 0.26 -46.60
C HIS A 655 0.03 1.75 -46.89
N SER A 656 0.04 2.15 -48.15
CA SER A 656 0.19 3.56 -48.53
C SER A 656 -1.03 4.40 -48.13
N GLU A 657 -2.24 3.87 -48.30
CA GLU A 657 -3.46 4.51 -47.82
C GLU A 657 -3.53 4.48 -46.29
N GLY A 658 -3.17 3.35 -45.67
CA GLY A 658 -3.08 3.23 -44.21
C GLY A 658 -2.14 4.27 -43.58
N ARG A 659 -0.98 4.52 -44.21
CA ARG A 659 -0.01 5.55 -43.78
C ARG A 659 -0.60 6.94 -43.86
N HIS A 660 -1.33 7.24 -44.94
CA HIS A 660 -1.94 8.56 -45.13
C HIS A 660 -2.85 8.93 -43.96
N TYR A 661 -3.78 8.03 -43.59
CA TYR A 661 -4.71 8.28 -42.48
C TYR A 661 -4.03 8.28 -41.11
N LEU A 662 -3.03 7.42 -40.88
CA LEU A 662 -2.25 7.44 -39.64
C LEU A 662 -1.50 8.76 -39.45
N LEU A 663 -0.88 9.29 -40.51
CA LEU A 663 -0.18 10.58 -40.46
C LEU A 663 -1.15 11.75 -40.25
N GLN A 664 -2.32 11.74 -40.88
CA GLN A 664 -3.36 12.76 -40.64
C GLN A 664 -3.82 12.76 -39.17
N SER A 665 -4.06 11.58 -38.60
CA SER A 665 -4.42 11.44 -37.19
C SER A 665 -3.32 12.01 -36.28
N LEU A 666 -2.06 11.62 -36.49
CA LEU A 666 -0.94 12.10 -35.68
C LEU A 666 -0.71 13.62 -35.83
N ALA A 667 -0.88 14.17 -37.03
CA ALA A 667 -0.74 15.60 -37.26
C ALA A 667 -1.77 16.42 -36.46
N TRP A 668 -2.98 15.90 -36.29
CA TRP A 668 -4.01 16.52 -35.44
C TRP A 668 -3.57 16.58 -33.98
N TYR A 669 -3.11 15.45 -33.41
CA TYR A 669 -2.62 15.38 -32.02
C TYR A 669 -1.35 16.21 -31.78
N GLU A 670 -0.50 16.43 -32.79
CA GLU A 670 0.67 17.31 -32.67
C GLU A 670 0.29 18.81 -32.61
N GLN A 671 -0.82 19.20 -33.25
CA GLN A 671 -1.33 20.58 -33.27
C GLN A 671 -2.13 20.91 -32.00
N GLU A 672 -3.03 20.01 -31.62
CA GLU A 672 -3.87 20.14 -30.43
C GLU A 672 -3.05 19.76 -29.19
N LYS A 673 -2.36 20.71 -28.57
CA LYS A 673 -1.48 20.52 -27.39
C LYS A 673 -2.16 20.02 -26.11
N MET A 674 -3.37 19.46 -26.18
CA MET A 674 -4.17 19.09 -25.01
C MET A 674 -3.78 17.72 -24.45
N SER A 675 -3.77 17.58 -23.12
CA SER A 675 -3.77 16.26 -22.48
C SER A 675 -5.15 15.66 -22.69
N HIS A 676 -5.26 14.72 -23.61
CA HIS A 676 -6.55 14.08 -23.92
C HIS A 676 -6.89 13.01 -22.89
N SER A 677 -8.16 12.97 -22.49
CA SER A 677 -8.73 11.85 -21.77
C SER A 677 -8.53 10.55 -22.55
N PHE A 678 -8.38 9.43 -21.84
CA PHE A 678 -8.31 8.11 -22.46
C PHE A 678 -9.69 7.63 -22.95
N ARG A 679 -10.46 8.49 -23.63
CA ARG A 679 -11.87 8.29 -24.03
C ARG A 679 -12.15 6.90 -24.64
N PHE A 680 -11.24 6.43 -25.50
CA PHE A 680 -11.33 5.12 -26.16
C PHE A 680 -10.45 4.03 -25.51
N GLY A 681 -10.14 4.19 -24.22
CA GLY A 681 -9.43 3.21 -23.39
C GLY A 681 -7.91 3.30 -23.39
N LEU A 682 -7.30 4.04 -24.33
CA LEU A 682 -5.86 4.35 -24.34
C LEU A 682 -5.58 5.66 -25.08
N ASP A 683 -4.32 6.09 -25.00
CA ASP A 683 -3.85 7.30 -25.68
C ASP A 683 -3.67 7.05 -27.16
N GLN A 684 -4.42 7.81 -27.97
CA GLN A 684 -4.55 7.57 -29.40
C GLN A 684 -3.28 7.93 -30.16
N GLU A 685 -2.54 8.95 -29.71
CA GLU A 685 -1.30 9.36 -30.37
C GLU A 685 -0.20 8.31 -30.20
N THR A 686 0.01 7.80 -28.98
CA THR A 686 0.99 6.73 -28.72
C THR A 686 0.63 5.44 -29.43
N ALA A 687 -0.65 5.06 -29.49
CA ALA A 687 -1.09 3.94 -30.31
C ALA A 687 -0.86 4.19 -31.81
N GLY A 688 -1.10 5.41 -32.29
CA GLY A 688 -0.83 5.81 -33.67
C GLY A 688 0.65 5.66 -34.03
N MET A 689 1.55 6.11 -33.15
CA MET A 689 3.00 5.93 -33.29
C MET A 689 3.39 4.44 -33.29
N ALA A 690 2.78 3.64 -32.42
CA ALA A 690 3.05 2.20 -32.36
C ALA A 690 2.69 1.49 -33.67
N PHE A 691 1.49 1.68 -34.20
CA PHE A 691 1.10 1.07 -35.48
C PHE A 691 1.83 1.67 -36.69
N LEU A 692 2.11 2.98 -36.68
CA LEU A 692 2.91 3.60 -37.75
C LEU A 692 4.33 3.03 -37.78
N SER A 693 4.94 2.74 -36.63
CA SER A 693 6.27 2.13 -36.59
C SER A 693 6.33 0.77 -37.29
N ARG A 694 5.29 -0.06 -37.14
CA ARG A 694 5.13 -1.31 -37.89
C ARG A 694 5.01 -1.05 -39.39
N LEU A 695 4.13 -0.14 -39.77
CA LEU A 695 3.86 0.18 -41.16
C LEU A 695 5.14 0.67 -41.86
N LEU A 696 5.88 1.59 -41.24
CA LEU A 696 7.16 2.10 -41.75
C LEU A 696 8.17 0.97 -41.97
N TRP A 697 8.23 -0.01 -41.07
CA TRP A 697 9.09 -1.17 -41.26
C TRP A 697 8.69 -1.99 -42.49
N VAL A 698 7.39 -2.23 -42.67
CA VAL A 698 6.86 -2.97 -43.83
C VAL A 698 7.16 -2.23 -45.14
N GLN A 699 7.13 -0.89 -45.13
CA GLN A 699 7.54 -0.06 -46.27
C GLN A 699 9.07 0.12 -46.42
N GLY A 700 9.90 -0.60 -45.65
CA GLY A 700 11.36 -0.55 -45.80
C GLY A 700 12.04 0.65 -45.12
N GLU A 701 11.32 1.50 -44.40
CA GLU A 701 11.87 2.66 -43.66
C GLU A 701 12.31 2.27 -42.24
N TYR A 702 13.31 1.40 -42.12
CA TYR A 702 13.72 0.77 -40.86
C TYR A 702 14.11 1.75 -39.75
N LYS A 703 14.89 2.80 -40.10
CA LYS A 703 15.33 3.80 -39.12
C LYS A 703 14.16 4.59 -38.57
N ALA A 704 13.26 5.02 -39.45
CA ALA A 704 12.06 5.76 -39.08
C ALA A 704 11.13 4.90 -38.22
N ALA A 705 10.98 3.62 -38.56
CA ALA A 705 10.22 2.65 -37.78
C ALA A 705 10.70 2.59 -36.32
N LYS A 706 12.00 2.35 -36.09
CA LYS A 706 12.57 2.31 -34.73
C LYS A 706 12.40 3.61 -33.96
N GLN A 707 12.64 4.74 -34.62
CA GLN A 707 12.49 6.05 -33.99
C GLN A 707 11.04 6.29 -33.57
N MET A 708 10.08 5.94 -34.42
CA MET A 708 8.66 6.07 -34.14
C MET A 708 8.22 5.18 -32.99
N ALA A 709 8.65 3.91 -32.96
CA ALA A 709 8.34 2.97 -31.87
C ALA A 709 8.81 3.51 -30.51
N TRP A 710 10.07 3.96 -30.41
CA TRP A 710 10.62 4.48 -29.16
C TRP A 710 10.07 5.85 -28.77
N ARG A 711 9.69 6.70 -29.74
CA ARG A 711 8.96 7.95 -29.48
C ARG A 711 7.63 7.65 -28.79
N GLY A 712 6.88 6.66 -29.29
CA GLY A 712 5.64 6.18 -28.70
C GLY A 712 5.82 5.66 -27.28
N VAL A 713 6.79 4.76 -27.05
CA VAL A 713 7.08 4.21 -25.70
C VAL A 713 7.47 5.31 -24.71
N LYS A 714 8.34 6.25 -25.11
CA LYS A 714 8.79 7.35 -24.24
C LYS A 714 7.65 8.27 -23.85
N LYS A 715 6.71 8.55 -24.78
CA LYS A 715 5.52 9.34 -24.47
C LYS A 715 4.58 8.54 -23.55
N ALA A 716 4.27 7.29 -23.88
CA ALA A 716 3.38 6.45 -23.08
C ALA A 716 3.86 6.25 -21.64
N ALA A 717 5.18 6.12 -21.43
CA ALA A 717 5.76 5.99 -20.09
C ALA A 717 5.54 7.24 -19.21
N ARG A 718 5.39 8.43 -19.80
CA ARG A 718 5.11 9.68 -19.07
C ARG A 718 3.66 9.82 -18.66
N LEU A 719 2.74 9.20 -19.39
CA LEU A 719 1.29 9.28 -19.13
C LEU A 719 0.88 8.55 -17.84
N GLN A 720 1.74 7.69 -17.30
CA GLN A 720 1.43 6.81 -16.15
C GLN A 720 0.10 6.06 -16.36
N HIS A 721 -0.14 5.56 -17.56
CA HIS A 721 -1.33 4.81 -17.93
C HIS A 721 -0.93 3.45 -18.50
N ALA A 722 -1.29 2.37 -17.79
CA ALA A 722 -0.77 1.04 -18.05
C ALA A 722 -1.14 0.53 -19.44
N CYS A 723 -2.40 0.68 -19.86
CA CYS A 723 -2.84 0.25 -21.20
C CYS A 723 -2.12 0.96 -22.35
N SER A 724 -1.88 2.27 -22.25
CA SER A 724 -1.14 3.02 -23.28
C SER A 724 0.29 2.51 -23.41
N LEU A 725 0.96 2.28 -22.27
CA LEU A 725 2.34 1.77 -22.27
C LEU A 725 2.41 0.31 -22.75
N CYS A 726 1.46 -0.55 -22.36
CA CYS A 726 1.35 -1.90 -22.88
C CYS A 726 1.20 -1.91 -24.41
N CYS A 727 0.32 -1.08 -24.96
CA CYS A 727 0.14 -0.95 -26.41
C CYS A 727 1.42 -0.47 -27.11
N ALA A 728 2.07 0.58 -26.60
CA ALA A 728 3.30 1.09 -27.18
C ALA A 728 4.46 0.08 -27.13
N LEU A 729 4.57 -0.69 -26.05
CA LEU A 729 5.56 -1.77 -25.92
C LEU A 729 5.25 -2.92 -26.87
N ALA A 730 4.01 -3.43 -26.89
CA ALA A 730 3.62 -4.57 -27.70
C ALA A 730 3.61 -4.27 -29.20
N GLU A 731 2.81 -3.28 -29.61
CA GLU A 731 2.54 -2.98 -31.01
C GLU A 731 3.69 -2.20 -31.68
N GLY A 732 4.47 -1.46 -30.87
CA GLY A 732 5.62 -0.69 -31.31
C GLY A 732 6.94 -1.42 -31.04
N ALA A 733 7.49 -1.29 -29.83
CA ALA A 733 8.88 -1.72 -29.56
C ALA A 733 9.12 -3.22 -29.77
N CYS A 734 8.26 -4.08 -29.23
CA CYS A 734 8.35 -5.54 -29.39
C CYS A 734 8.17 -5.94 -30.84
N MET A 735 7.10 -5.47 -31.51
CA MET A 735 6.82 -5.83 -32.89
C MET A 735 7.91 -5.34 -33.84
N THR A 736 8.32 -4.08 -33.80
CA THR A 736 9.39 -3.57 -34.68
C THR A 736 10.71 -4.31 -34.45
N ALA A 737 11.07 -4.61 -33.19
CA ALA A 737 12.28 -5.38 -32.90
C ALA A 737 12.18 -6.85 -33.35
N ALA A 738 10.97 -7.44 -33.30
CA ALA A 738 10.72 -8.79 -33.81
C ALA A 738 10.83 -8.84 -35.33
N LEU A 739 10.22 -7.86 -36.01
CA LEU A 739 10.34 -7.70 -37.46
C LEU A 739 11.80 -7.52 -37.89
N GLU A 740 12.63 -6.76 -37.16
CA GLU A 740 14.07 -6.65 -37.43
C GLU A 740 14.91 -7.89 -37.02
N ARG A 741 14.30 -8.94 -36.46
CA ARG A 741 14.99 -10.14 -35.95
C ARG A 741 16.04 -9.81 -34.86
N HIS A 742 15.69 -8.93 -33.93
CA HIS A 742 16.53 -8.52 -32.79
C HIS A 742 16.03 -9.11 -31.45
N PRO A 743 16.27 -10.41 -31.17
CA PRO A 743 15.68 -11.10 -30.02
C PRO A 743 16.10 -10.53 -28.66
N ARG A 744 17.31 -9.94 -28.55
CA ARG A 744 17.76 -9.29 -27.31
C ARG A 744 16.88 -8.09 -26.94
N TRP A 745 16.48 -7.29 -27.93
CA TRP A 745 15.60 -6.13 -27.71
C TRP A 745 14.16 -6.55 -27.45
N VAL A 746 13.68 -7.57 -28.18
CA VAL A 746 12.37 -8.17 -27.93
C VAL A 746 12.25 -8.67 -26.50
N VAL A 747 13.24 -9.44 -25.99
CA VAL A 747 13.22 -9.91 -24.59
C VAL A 747 13.16 -8.76 -23.60
N ARG A 748 13.92 -7.68 -23.83
CA ARG A 748 13.92 -6.52 -22.92
C ARG A 748 12.57 -5.81 -22.88
N ALA A 749 11.99 -5.51 -24.04
CA ALA A 749 10.70 -4.83 -24.13
C ALA A 749 9.54 -5.73 -23.66
N ALA A 750 9.56 -7.02 -24.01
CA ALA A 750 8.54 -7.99 -23.64
C ALA A 750 8.53 -8.28 -22.13
N ASN A 751 9.70 -8.38 -21.47
CA ASN A 751 9.75 -8.50 -20.01
C ASN A 751 9.11 -7.30 -19.31
N TRP A 752 9.38 -6.08 -19.80
CA TRP A 752 8.74 -4.88 -19.27
C TRP A 752 7.22 -4.91 -19.46
N LEU A 753 6.76 -5.29 -20.66
CA LEU A 753 5.34 -5.46 -20.96
C LEU A 753 4.67 -6.49 -20.03
N VAL A 754 5.25 -7.67 -19.86
CA VAL A 754 4.71 -8.76 -19.03
C VAL A 754 4.62 -8.34 -17.57
N GLN A 755 5.67 -7.71 -17.02
CA GLN A 755 5.68 -7.22 -15.64
C GLN A 755 4.61 -6.15 -15.41
N LEU A 756 4.51 -5.18 -16.32
CA LEU A 756 3.51 -4.12 -16.25
C LEU A 756 2.09 -4.68 -16.34
N ALA A 757 1.84 -5.56 -17.30
CA ALA A 757 0.53 -6.16 -17.51
C ALA A 757 0.11 -7.02 -16.31
N ALA A 758 1.04 -7.78 -15.73
CA ALA A 758 0.77 -8.58 -14.53
C ALA A 758 0.45 -7.72 -13.30
N LYS A 759 1.10 -6.55 -13.14
CA LYS A 759 0.83 -5.62 -12.04
C LYS A 759 -0.60 -5.04 -12.08
N HIS A 760 -1.20 -4.95 -13.26
CA HIS A 760 -2.50 -4.31 -13.48
C HIS A 760 -3.60 -5.28 -13.95
N ASP A 761 -3.40 -6.60 -13.79
CA ASP A 761 -4.35 -7.64 -14.20
C ASP A 761 -4.78 -7.58 -15.68
N LEU A 762 -3.86 -7.14 -16.54
CA LEU A 762 -4.06 -7.00 -17.99
C LEU A 762 -3.69 -8.30 -18.72
N TYR A 763 -4.50 -9.33 -18.54
CA TYR A 763 -4.20 -10.70 -18.98
C TYR A 763 -3.88 -10.84 -20.49
N PHE A 764 -4.61 -10.15 -21.37
CA PHE A 764 -4.33 -10.14 -22.82
C PHE A 764 -2.91 -9.65 -23.10
N TRP A 765 -2.53 -8.49 -22.54
CA TRP A 765 -1.22 -7.89 -22.76
C TRP A 765 -0.09 -8.74 -22.20
N LYS A 766 -0.32 -9.37 -21.04
CA LYS A 766 0.63 -10.33 -20.45
C LYS A 766 0.87 -11.50 -21.41
N THR A 767 -0.20 -12.16 -21.86
CA THR A 767 -0.10 -13.34 -22.72
C THR A 767 0.49 -12.99 -24.09
N TYR A 768 0.14 -11.82 -24.63
CA TYR A 768 0.73 -11.33 -25.87
C TYR A 768 2.22 -10.97 -25.70
N GLY A 769 2.63 -10.46 -24.53
CA GLY A 769 4.04 -10.28 -24.17
C GLY A 769 4.81 -11.60 -24.10
N GLU A 770 4.20 -12.66 -23.54
CA GLU A 770 4.78 -13.99 -23.47
C GLU A 770 5.01 -14.60 -24.86
N LEU A 771 4.14 -14.30 -25.85
CA LEU A 771 4.35 -14.69 -27.24
C LEU A 771 5.68 -14.15 -27.79
N PHE A 772 6.01 -12.89 -27.52
CA PHE A 772 7.28 -12.30 -27.93
C PHE A 772 8.49 -12.97 -27.26
N LEU A 773 8.35 -13.39 -25.99
CA LEU A 773 9.40 -14.12 -25.28
C LEU A 773 9.62 -15.51 -25.88
N VAL A 774 8.55 -16.24 -26.19
CA VAL A 774 8.61 -17.55 -26.85
C VAL A 774 9.23 -17.43 -28.24
N TRP A 775 8.82 -16.42 -29.02
CA TRP A 775 9.43 -16.12 -30.31
C TRP A 775 10.96 -15.90 -30.18
N ALA A 776 11.39 -15.10 -29.20
CA ALA A 776 12.81 -14.80 -29.01
C ALA A 776 13.65 -16.02 -28.56
N GLN A 777 13.04 -17.02 -27.93
CA GLN A 777 13.72 -18.24 -27.50
C GLN A 777 14.14 -19.14 -28.67
N GLN A 778 13.47 -19.06 -29.81
CA GLN A 778 13.85 -19.82 -31.02
C GLN A 778 15.27 -19.50 -31.49
N PHE A 779 15.73 -18.27 -31.24
CA PHE A 779 17.09 -17.82 -31.56
C PHE A 779 18.16 -18.30 -30.56
N ARG A 780 17.78 -19.05 -29.51
CA ARG A 780 18.70 -19.58 -28.48
C ARG A 780 18.91 -21.10 -28.55
N HIS A 781 18.34 -21.80 -29.54
CA HIS A 781 18.40 -23.27 -29.68
C HIS A 781 17.90 -24.05 -28.44
N THR A 782 17.01 -23.47 -27.64
CA THR A 782 16.35 -24.16 -26.52
C THR A 782 15.06 -24.80 -27.01
N ALA A 783 14.82 -26.07 -26.69
CA ALA A 783 13.53 -26.71 -26.91
C ALA A 783 12.50 -26.12 -25.93
N VAL A 784 11.41 -25.55 -26.45
CA VAL A 784 10.36 -24.91 -25.64
C VAL A 784 9.07 -25.68 -25.86
N SER A 785 8.39 -26.05 -24.77
CA SER A 785 7.02 -26.53 -24.85
C SER A 785 6.08 -25.34 -25.03
N GLN A 786 5.49 -25.21 -26.21
CA GLN A 786 4.73 -24.02 -26.62
C GLN A 786 3.20 -24.24 -26.63
N THR A 787 2.76 -25.48 -26.43
CA THR A 787 1.36 -25.90 -26.58
C THR A 787 0.39 -25.15 -25.68
N THR A 788 0.77 -24.87 -24.44
CA THR A 788 -0.08 -24.14 -23.47
C THR A 788 -0.30 -22.69 -23.89
N LEU A 789 0.74 -21.94 -24.27
CA LEU A 789 0.59 -20.54 -24.69
C LEU A 789 -0.26 -20.40 -25.95
N PHE A 790 -0.03 -21.24 -26.97
CA PHE A 790 -0.85 -21.22 -28.19
C PHE A 790 -2.30 -21.59 -27.90
N SER A 791 -2.53 -22.56 -27.02
CA SER A 791 -3.90 -22.90 -26.60
C SER A 791 -4.58 -21.73 -25.90
N SER A 792 -3.86 -20.98 -25.05
CA SER A 792 -4.39 -19.78 -24.38
C SER A 792 -4.70 -18.65 -25.37
N LEU A 793 -3.82 -18.38 -26.35
CA LEU A 793 -4.05 -17.36 -27.38
C LEU A 793 -5.23 -17.71 -28.29
N ARG A 794 -5.35 -18.96 -28.71
CA ARG A 794 -6.51 -19.45 -29.48
C ARG A 794 -7.79 -19.41 -28.65
N ALA A 795 -7.73 -19.80 -27.37
CA ALA A 795 -8.89 -19.75 -26.47
C ALA A 795 -9.38 -18.31 -26.23
N MET A 796 -8.48 -17.32 -26.29
CA MET A 796 -8.84 -15.89 -26.26
C MET A 796 -9.41 -15.36 -27.58
N GLY A 797 -9.39 -16.14 -28.67
CA GLY A 797 -9.86 -15.71 -29.98
C GLY A 797 -8.86 -14.88 -30.78
N LEU A 798 -7.56 -14.91 -30.44
CA LEU A 798 -6.53 -14.20 -31.20
C LEU A 798 -6.22 -14.94 -32.51
N ASP A 799 -6.40 -14.27 -33.63
CA ASP A 799 -6.11 -14.80 -34.96
C ASP A 799 -4.65 -14.58 -35.37
N TRP A 800 -4.12 -15.50 -36.18
CA TRP A 800 -2.73 -15.44 -36.69
C TRP A 800 -2.48 -14.21 -37.58
N GLN A 801 -3.51 -13.67 -38.23
CA GLN A 801 -3.40 -12.46 -39.05
C GLN A 801 -3.01 -11.24 -38.20
N TYR A 802 -3.31 -11.25 -36.90
CA TYR A 802 -2.96 -10.16 -36.00
C TYR A 802 -1.45 -10.07 -35.76
N SER A 803 -0.77 -11.21 -35.68
CA SER A 803 0.67 -11.28 -35.37
C SER A 803 1.37 -12.40 -36.16
N PRO A 804 2.26 -12.06 -37.12
CA PRO A 804 2.94 -13.06 -37.95
C PRO A 804 3.86 -13.98 -37.13
N LEU A 805 4.21 -13.58 -35.90
CA LEU A 805 5.02 -14.37 -35.00
C LEU A 805 4.36 -15.72 -34.67
N LEU A 806 3.03 -15.79 -34.65
CA LEU A 806 2.30 -17.05 -34.44
C LEU A 806 2.65 -18.07 -35.53
N SER A 807 2.70 -17.63 -36.79
CA SER A 807 3.01 -18.49 -37.94
C SER A 807 4.51 -18.72 -38.12
N GLU A 808 5.37 -17.83 -37.64
CA GLU A 808 6.83 -18.10 -37.56
C GLU A 808 7.14 -19.21 -36.54
N ILE A 809 6.30 -19.38 -35.52
CA ILE A 809 6.49 -20.39 -34.49
C ILE A 809 5.82 -21.72 -34.84
N ASP A 810 4.58 -21.70 -35.34
CA ASP A 810 3.83 -22.90 -35.72
C ASP A 810 3.83 -23.08 -37.25
N VAL A 811 4.66 -24.02 -37.71
CA VAL A 811 4.82 -24.39 -39.13
C VAL A 811 3.49 -24.87 -39.75
N GLY A 812 2.62 -25.51 -38.97
CA GLY A 812 1.32 -26.00 -39.46
C GLY A 812 0.32 -24.86 -39.72
N LEU A 813 0.37 -23.80 -38.90
CA LEU A 813 -0.38 -22.58 -39.15
C LEU A 813 0.08 -21.91 -40.45
N ALA A 814 1.39 -21.82 -40.69
CA ALA A 814 1.92 -21.24 -41.94
C ALA A 814 1.39 -21.94 -43.21
N GLN A 815 1.28 -23.27 -43.20
CA GLN A 815 0.71 -24.04 -44.32
C GLN A 815 -0.78 -23.74 -44.55
N GLN A 816 -1.56 -23.65 -43.48
CA GLN A 816 -2.99 -23.33 -43.57
C GLN A 816 -3.23 -21.89 -44.03
N SER A 817 -2.38 -20.96 -43.62
CA SER A 817 -2.49 -19.55 -43.99
C SER A 817 -2.09 -19.29 -45.44
N ALA A 818 -1.03 -19.94 -45.95
CA ALA A 818 -0.54 -19.71 -47.31
C ALA A 818 -1.46 -20.24 -48.41
N SER A 819 -2.35 -21.21 -48.09
CA SER A 819 -3.33 -21.74 -49.05
C SER A 819 -4.55 -20.84 -49.25
N ARG A 820 -4.71 -19.78 -48.44
CA ARG A 820 -5.79 -18.80 -48.59
C ARG A 820 -5.24 -17.60 -49.36
N GLU A 821 -5.81 -17.31 -50.54
CA GLU A 821 -5.61 -16.06 -51.27
C GLU A 821 -6.20 -14.88 -50.48
N GLN A 822 -5.56 -14.49 -49.38
CA GLN A 822 -6.03 -13.41 -48.50
C GLN A 822 -5.21 -12.15 -48.69
N GLU A 823 -5.91 -11.01 -48.81
CA GLU A 823 -5.32 -9.67 -48.75
C GLU A 823 -5.04 -9.31 -47.29
N ASN A 824 -3.83 -9.65 -46.82
CA ASN A 824 -3.35 -9.35 -45.48
C ASN A 824 -1.92 -8.79 -45.52
N TRP A 825 -1.56 -7.96 -44.54
CA TRP A 825 -0.26 -7.27 -44.40
C TRP A 825 0.96 -8.20 -44.25
N CYS A 826 0.76 -9.38 -43.67
CA CYS A 826 1.83 -10.36 -43.49
C CYS A 826 1.76 -11.51 -44.51
N ALA A 827 0.82 -11.46 -45.46
CA ALA A 827 0.67 -12.50 -46.49
C ALA A 827 1.98 -12.80 -47.23
N PRO A 828 2.80 -11.81 -47.66
CA PRO A 828 4.06 -12.11 -48.35
C PRO A 828 5.04 -12.93 -47.50
N GLU A 829 5.16 -12.61 -46.20
CA GLU A 829 6.05 -13.34 -45.30
C GLU A 829 5.54 -14.77 -45.04
N LEU A 830 4.23 -14.96 -44.96
CA LEU A 830 3.63 -16.28 -44.79
C LEU A 830 3.84 -17.16 -46.03
N MET A 831 3.67 -16.59 -47.22
CA MET A 831 3.98 -17.26 -48.48
C MET A 831 5.47 -17.65 -48.52
N ARG A 832 6.37 -16.78 -48.04
CA ARG A 832 7.80 -17.09 -47.90
C ARG A 832 8.04 -18.28 -46.97
N LEU A 833 7.46 -18.26 -45.76
CA LEU A 833 7.62 -19.33 -44.77
C LEU A 833 7.09 -20.68 -45.27
N TYR A 834 6.00 -20.66 -46.04
CA TYR A 834 5.48 -21.84 -46.71
C TYR A 834 6.44 -22.32 -47.82
N ALA A 835 6.92 -21.42 -48.67
CA ALA A 835 7.84 -21.75 -49.75
C ALA A 835 9.14 -22.42 -49.24
N MET A 836 9.63 -22.02 -48.06
CA MET A 836 10.82 -22.63 -47.43
C MET A 836 10.65 -24.11 -47.04
N GLN A 837 9.44 -24.67 -47.13
CA GLN A 837 9.14 -26.08 -46.83
C GLN A 837 8.98 -26.94 -48.10
N LEU A 838 8.97 -26.31 -49.27
CA LEU A 838 8.75 -26.98 -50.55
C LEU A 838 10.05 -27.51 -51.16
N SER A 839 9.93 -28.35 -52.18
CA SER A 839 11.09 -28.82 -52.95
C SER A 839 11.73 -27.66 -53.73
N PRO A 840 13.03 -27.71 -54.09
CA PRO A 840 13.73 -26.59 -54.74
C PRO A 840 13.03 -25.93 -55.96
N PRO A 841 12.39 -26.66 -56.91
CA PRO A 841 11.69 -26.03 -58.02
C PRO A 841 10.38 -25.35 -57.58
N GLU A 842 9.61 -25.98 -56.68
CA GLU A 842 8.35 -25.44 -56.15
C GLU A 842 8.60 -24.25 -55.21
N GLN A 843 9.69 -24.32 -54.43
CA GLN A 843 10.16 -23.25 -53.56
C GLN A 843 10.45 -21.98 -54.37
N ARG A 844 11.13 -22.10 -55.51
CA ARG A 844 11.43 -20.93 -56.36
C ARG A 844 10.16 -20.28 -56.89
N LEU A 845 9.23 -21.06 -57.42
CA LEU A 845 7.95 -20.55 -57.91
C LEU A 845 7.16 -19.83 -56.80
N ALA A 846 7.05 -20.46 -55.64
CA ALA A 846 6.33 -19.89 -54.50
C ALA A 846 7.00 -18.63 -53.95
N LEU A 847 8.33 -18.56 -53.92
CA LEU A 847 9.07 -17.34 -53.53
C LEU A 847 8.88 -16.21 -54.53
N THR A 848 8.83 -16.48 -55.83
CA THR A 848 8.53 -15.46 -56.85
C THR A 848 7.12 -14.90 -56.66
N GLN A 849 6.12 -15.78 -56.46
CA GLN A 849 4.74 -15.34 -56.16
C GLN A 849 4.66 -14.50 -54.88
N ALA A 850 5.40 -14.89 -53.83
CA ALA A 850 5.49 -14.12 -52.58
C ALA A 850 6.10 -12.73 -52.81
N LEU A 851 7.14 -12.64 -53.65
CA LEU A 851 7.80 -11.37 -53.98
C LEU A 851 6.87 -10.46 -54.80
N ASP A 852 6.16 -11.01 -55.77
CA ASP A 852 5.18 -10.26 -56.57
C ASP A 852 4.07 -9.70 -55.68
N LYS A 853 3.58 -10.49 -54.71
CA LYS A 853 2.62 -10.01 -53.72
C LYS A 853 3.19 -8.89 -52.86
N ALA A 854 4.43 -9.02 -52.39
CA ALA A 854 5.09 -7.97 -51.60
C ALA A 854 5.22 -6.66 -52.40
N ARG A 855 5.59 -6.74 -53.68
CA ARG A 855 5.69 -5.59 -54.60
C ARG A 855 4.32 -4.96 -54.84
N GLN A 856 3.28 -5.77 -55.08
CA GLN A 856 1.90 -5.30 -55.26
C GLN A 856 1.41 -4.50 -54.03
N GLN A 857 1.74 -4.96 -52.82
CA GLN A 857 1.37 -4.30 -51.56
C GLN A 857 2.31 -3.14 -51.18
N GLN A 858 3.38 -2.89 -51.95
CA GLN A 858 4.45 -1.95 -51.61
C GLN A 858 5.08 -2.26 -50.23
N ALA A 859 5.18 -3.55 -49.91
CA ALA A 859 5.74 -4.08 -48.68
C ALA A 859 7.24 -4.37 -48.84
N TYR A 860 8.03 -3.32 -49.09
CA TYR A 860 9.46 -3.43 -49.43
C TYR A 860 10.31 -4.14 -48.36
N GLY A 861 9.94 -4.02 -47.08
CA GLY A 861 10.57 -4.76 -46.00
C GLY A 861 10.43 -6.28 -46.17
N TRP A 862 9.24 -6.75 -46.55
CA TRP A 862 9.03 -8.15 -46.90
C TRP A 862 9.70 -8.51 -48.22
N ALA A 863 9.62 -7.64 -49.22
CA ALA A 863 10.23 -7.87 -50.52
C ALA A 863 11.73 -8.15 -50.41
N LEU A 864 12.49 -7.39 -49.61
CA LEU A 864 13.92 -7.63 -49.37
C LEU A 864 14.18 -9.01 -48.75
N ARG A 865 13.38 -9.41 -47.76
CA ARG A 865 13.55 -10.70 -47.08
C ARG A 865 13.23 -11.88 -48.01
N ILE A 866 12.20 -11.73 -48.84
CA ILE A 866 11.82 -12.73 -49.84
C ILE A 866 12.87 -12.79 -50.94
N ALA A 867 13.32 -11.65 -51.46
CA ALA A 867 14.40 -11.53 -52.43
C ALA A 867 15.68 -12.19 -51.94
N TYR A 868 16.06 -12.00 -50.68
CA TYR A 868 17.20 -12.69 -50.08
C TYR A 868 17.05 -14.23 -50.11
N SER A 869 15.86 -14.75 -49.78
CA SER A 869 15.59 -16.18 -49.81
C SER A 869 15.65 -16.74 -51.24
N LEU A 870 15.06 -16.03 -52.20
CA LEU A 870 15.05 -16.40 -53.62
C LEU A 870 16.44 -16.32 -54.25
N ALA A 871 17.18 -15.24 -54.00
CA ALA A 871 18.55 -15.06 -54.46
C ALA A 871 19.48 -16.15 -53.91
N THR A 872 19.27 -16.57 -52.66
CA THR A 872 20.03 -17.68 -52.07
C THR A 872 19.78 -19.00 -52.83
N ALA A 873 18.52 -19.30 -53.18
CA ALA A 873 18.16 -20.49 -53.96
C ALA A 873 18.69 -20.43 -55.42
N GLN A 874 18.67 -19.24 -56.03
CA GLN A 874 19.22 -18.99 -57.37
C GLN A 874 20.75 -19.16 -57.39
N ALA A 875 21.46 -18.58 -56.42
CA ALA A 875 22.91 -18.71 -56.30
C ALA A 875 23.34 -20.17 -56.06
N GLN A 876 22.57 -20.94 -55.28
CA GLN A 876 22.78 -22.38 -55.11
C GLN A 876 22.59 -23.18 -56.42
N SER A 877 21.79 -22.66 -57.35
CA SER A 877 21.54 -23.26 -58.66
C SER A 877 22.50 -22.74 -59.75
N GLY A 878 23.44 -21.86 -59.41
CA GLY A 878 24.40 -21.26 -60.35
C GLY A 878 23.90 -20.02 -61.09
N GLU A 879 22.70 -19.52 -60.79
CA GLU A 879 22.09 -18.33 -61.42
C GLU A 879 22.54 -17.03 -60.73
N ASN A 880 23.86 -16.80 -60.69
CA ASN A 880 24.49 -15.72 -59.92
C ASN A 880 24.08 -14.31 -60.38
N ASP A 881 24.02 -14.06 -61.70
CA ASP A 881 23.65 -12.75 -62.24
C ASP A 881 22.19 -12.38 -61.89
N ALA A 882 21.28 -13.36 -61.99
CA ALA A 882 19.88 -13.18 -61.63
C ALA A 882 19.71 -12.92 -60.13
N ALA A 883 20.44 -13.67 -59.28
CA ALA A 883 20.46 -13.48 -57.84
C ALA A 883 21.00 -12.08 -57.44
N MET A 884 22.03 -11.61 -58.14
CA MET A 884 22.61 -10.28 -57.93
C MET A 884 21.61 -9.17 -58.27
N GLN A 885 21.04 -9.23 -59.47
CA GLN A 885 20.09 -8.23 -59.94
C GLN A 885 18.88 -8.13 -58.99
N LEU A 886 18.34 -9.28 -58.57
CA LEU A 886 17.22 -9.36 -57.66
C LEU A 886 17.50 -8.64 -56.31
N LEU A 887 18.67 -8.86 -55.73
CA LEU A 887 19.06 -8.23 -54.47
C LEU A 887 19.31 -6.73 -54.63
N GLN A 888 19.95 -6.31 -55.74
CA GLN A 888 20.20 -4.90 -56.02
C GLN A 888 18.90 -4.12 -56.19
N GLU A 889 17.93 -4.67 -56.93
CA GLU A 889 16.58 -4.09 -57.05
C GLU A 889 15.92 -3.95 -55.67
N ALA A 890 15.87 -5.02 -54.88
CA ALA A 890 15.21 -4.99 -53.57
C ALA A 890 15.91 -4.06 -52.55
N LEU A 891 17.22 -3.84 -52.67
CA LEU A 891 17.98 -2.91 -51.82
C LEU A 891 17.75 -1.44 -52.18
N GLN A 892 17.31 -1.12 -53.41
CA GLN A 892 16.98 0.26 -53.81
C GLN A 892 15.67 0.75 -53.17
N ASP A 893 14.75 -0.16 -52.87
CA ASP A 893 13.42 0.14 -52.34
C ASP A 893 13.37 0.28 -50.79
N VAL A 894 14.51 0.17 -50.11
CA VAL A 894 14.60 0.16 -48.63
C VAL A 894 15.67 1.12 -48.11
N ASP A 895 15.55 1.53 -46.84
CA ASP A 895 16.58 2.33 -46.17
C ASP A 895 17.81 1.48 -45.84
N ALA A 896 18.73 1.36 -46.80
CA ALA A 896 19.98 0.63 -46.64
C ALA A 896 20.95 1.27 -45.61
N SER A 897 20.72 2.52 -45.19
CA SER A 897 21.63 3.24 -44.27
C SER A 897 21.59 2.69 -42.83
N ASP A 898 20.47 2.10 -42.43
CA ASP A 898 20.21 1.65 -41.05
C ASP A 898 20.88 0.31 -40.70
N ARG A 899 21.51 -0.37 -41.69
CA ARG A 899 22.08 -1.72 -41.54
C ARG A 899 21.12 -2.67 -40.81
N ALA A 900 19.84 -2.67 -41.16
CA ALA A 900 18.87 -3.64 -40.65
C ALA A 900 19.33 -5.09 -40.92
N THR A 901 18.83 -6.07 -40.18
CA THR A 901 19.30 -7.47 -40.29
C THR A 901 19.21 -8.01 -41.71
N ASP A 902 18.09 -7.76 -42.41
CA ASP A 902 17.89 -8.22 -43.77
C ASP A 902 18.87 -7.54 -44.76
N VAL A 903 19.17 -6.24 -44.58
CA VAL A 903 20.21 -5.51 -45.34
C VAL A 903 21.60 -6.07 -45.04
N LYS A 904 21.91 -6.36 -43.78
CA LYS A 904 23.18 -6.97 -43.34
C LYS A 904 23.38 -8.38 -43.89
N ASN A 905 22.30 -9.09 -44.23
CA ASN A 905 22.38 -10.41 -44.86
C ASN A 905 22.52 -10.30 -46.39
N ALA A 906 21.79 -9.36 -47.01
CA ALA A 906 21.81 -9.15 -48.45
C ALA A 906 23.17 -8.64 -48.96
N LEU A 907 23.78 -7.63 -48.31
CA LEU A 907 25.04 -7.03 -48.78
C LEU A 907 26.22 -8.03 -48.86
N PRO A 908 26.48 -8.89 -47.87
CA PRO A 908 27.51 -9.92 -47.99
C PRO A 908 27.21 -10.98 -49.04
N LEU A 909 25.93 -11.30 -49.27
CA LEU A 909 25.54 -12.24 -50.33
C LEU A 909 25.86 -11.66 -51.71
N CYS A 910 25.57 -10.38 -51.96
CA CYS A 910 26.03 -9.67 -53.15
C CYS A 910 27.56 -9.74 -53.27
N ALA A 911 28.30 -9.34 -52.23
CA ALA A 911 29.76 -9.37 -52.27
C ALA A 911 30.37 -10.77 -52.45
N ARG A 912 29.64 -11.84 -52.12
CA ARG A 912 30.04 -13.23 -52.36
C ARG A 912 29.75 -13.68 -53.79
N ILE A 913 28.67 -13.20 -54.39
CA ILE A 913 28.28 -13.50 -55.78
C ILE A 913 29.19 -12.75 -56.78
N GLU A 914 29.69 -11.56 -56.42
CA GLU A 914 30.67 -10.79 -57.22
C GLU A 914 32.08 -11.40 -57.28
N ARG A 915 32.43 -12.29 -56.35
CA ARG A 915 33.74 -12.96 -56.27
C ARG A 915 33.67 -14.34 -56.89
#